data_AF-A0A7Y6XF31-F1
#
_entry.id   AF-A0A7Y6XF31-F1
#
_cell.length_a   1.000
_cell.length_b   1.000
_cell.length_c   1.000
_cell.angle_alpha   90.00
_cell.angle_beta   90.00
_cell.angle_gamma   90.00
#
_symmetry.space_group_name_H-M   'P 1'
#
loop_
_entity.id
_entity.type
_entity.pdbx_description
1 polymer ?
#
loop_
_entity_poly.entity_id
_entity_poly.type
_entity_poly.pdbx_seq_one_letter_code
_entity_poly.pdbx_strand_id
1 'polypeptide(L)'
;MLIFLRTNAQADAVITTANPTILLADYTATYPRVGNGARVVVPWYSIDADPVVFGTRLLTVAAADPVCRALIARATTVWGLDFSINAGAFVTEEVQNKYLKLLKVWLSPLSGNLGSRNAHRSDVDEQYTRLWSLHGLNQGTLRNLVLLPFFSELNVAGRRDRIQIYRNVTEAARALVGEVTTWPSRTIEKISVLSLLRSPGLGAHQRQMLSIVATGLANGAIAANYTMWEYLPYYLRGVPLEPTDTGTAQPRVLGALHDCLNDAPDTRAVADPGLIAAFQGLAAGAEYRRWRMLPPVARYQVLISDLARILPGGKQHSPHIRVEFDPLTLGGLPGNIAGYDGWPVAMRVHAGATPHDPGQAFPFSTGWTRNEYCSNVVSSRLMLAPLYAGTSGHNQGRIRAWLSFVPTLPALANIPLGLVISAGYSVLWRLYYDKRVSGFHTLFETFQGSHADDTVRDLSAIPQVAGDDVWNAALNRSRNGRTQVRSFWRDCLELYRRQGRNLGRELKVQAAQARQLVLRACPGAVIPRWSTTGDVDRTGTEVDVWAGDRNEEVLREYEVWRRLTEGEAVPRLVGGSSMNAVVLHQSQAPSLQPGQRLTLQADIAAAIGAQSYLGDSQMKKLFHKWLVTNASDKTTDEEEKRKRDDEVQRIRSLFDSLAQGNAGPTLAIADPSQSLPPITDEGHV
;
A
#
# COMPACT_ATOMS: atom_id res chain seq x y z
N MET A 1 -10.04 9.36 -10.03
CA MET A 1 -9.86 10.56 -10.86
C MET A 1 -9.75 11.77 -9.96
N LEU A 2 -8.87 12.71 -10.31
CA LEU A 2 -8.71 14.00 -9.67
C LEU A 2 -9.72 15.00 -10.23
N ILE A 3 -10.44 15.66 -9.35
CA ILE A 3 -11.38 16.74 -9.67
C ILE A 3 -11.17 17.90 -8.72
N PHE A 4 -11.57 19.09 -9.16
CA PHE A 4 -11.66 20.27 -8.33
C PHE A 4 -13.12 20.67 -8.12
N LEU A 5 -13.38 21.29 -6.98
CA LEU A 5 -14.71 21.80 -6.66
C LEU A 5 -14.67 23.30 -6.45
N ARG A 6 -15.65 24.00 -7.02
CA ARG A 6 -15.95 25.41 -6.76
C ARG A 6 -17.46 25.63 -6.67
N THR A 7 -17.88 26.82 -6.24
CA THR A 7 -19.29 27.22 -6.33
C THR A 7 -19.60 27.81 -7.71
N ASN A 8 -20.88 27.87 -8.08
CA ASN A 8 -21.34 28.54 -9.31
C ASN A 8 -20.90 30.02 -9.39
N ALA A 9 -20.79 30.71 -8.25
CA ALA A 9 -20.39 32.11 -8.17
C ALA A 9 -18.86 32.31 -8.25
N GLN A 10 -18.06 31.26 -8.09
CA GLN A 10 -16.61 31.32 -8.15
C GLN A 10 -16.13 31.11 -9.59
N ALA A 11 -15.15 31.91 -10.03
CA ALA A 11 -14.44 31.68 -11.29
C ALA A 11 -13.43 30.52 -11.18
N ASP A 12 -13.00 29.98 -12.33
CA ASP A 12 -11.99 28.91 -12.37
C ASP A 12 -10.63 29.36 -11.78
N ALA A 13 -10.38 30.67 -11.70
CA ALA A 13 -9.19 31.23 -11.05
C ALA A 13 -9.03 30.80 -9.58
N VAL A 14 -10.13 30.50 -8.87
CA VAL A 14 -10.07 29.95 -7.49
C VAL A 14 -9.35 28.59 -7.45
N ILE A 15 -9.43 27.83 -8.56
CA ILE A 15 -8.80 26.52 -8.70
C ILE A 15 -7.37 26.67 -9.21
N THR A 16 -7.16 27.49 -10.24
CA THR A 16 -5.88 27.56 -10.97
C THR A 16 -4.85 28.47 -10.33
N THR A 17 -5.25 29.39 -9.44
CA THR A 17 -4.33 30.29 -8.75
C THR A 17 -3.70 29.59 -7.56
N ALA A 18 -2.37 29.59 -7.49
CA ALA A 18 -1.63 29.03 -6.37
C ALA A 18 -1.86 29.86 -5.09
N ASN A 19 -1.99 29.20 -3.94
CA ASN A 19 -2.07 29.83 -2.62
C ASN A 19 -0.98 29.25 -1.72
N PRO A 20 0.21 29.90 -1.63
CA PRO A 20 1.39 29.37 -0.95
C PRO A 20 1.34 29.49 0.57
N THR A 21 0.19 29.87 1.16
CA THR A 21 0.04 30.01 2.61
C THR A 21 0.33 28.69 3.30
N ILE A 22 1.25 28.66 4.29
CA ILE A 22 1.65 27.43 4.96
C ILE A 22 0.45 26.78 5.67
N LEU A 23 -0.23 27.55 6.54
CA LEU A 23 -1.41 27.16 7.30
C LEU A 23 -2.52 28.21 7.17
N LEU A 24 -3.78 27.79 7.09
CA LEU A 24 -4.92 28.71 7.08
C LEU A 24 -5.59 28.75 8.46
N ALA A 25 -5.57 29.92 9.10
CA ALA A 25 -6.13 30.12 10.44
C ALA A 25 -7.65 29.86 10.49
N ASP A 26 -8.40 30.43 9.55
CA ASP A 26 -9.80 30.09 9.28
C ASP A 26 -9.92 29.54 7.86
N TYR A 27 -9.58 28.26 7.75
CA TYR A 27 -9.70 27.56 6.48
C TYR A 27 -11.14 27.57 5.98
N THR A 28 -12.13 27.41 6.86
CA THR A 28 -13.55 27.34 6.47
C THR A 28 -14.06 28.63 5.85
N ALA A 29 -13.56 29.79 6.29
CA ALA A 29 -13.82 31.06 5.63
C ALA A 29 -13.13 31.17 4.26
N THR A 30 -11.86 30.73 4.17
CA THR A 30 -11.07 30.82 2.93
C THR A 30 -11.62 29.90 1.82
N TYR A 31 -11.97 28.67 2.20
CA TYR A 31 -12.53 27.66 1.33
C TYR A 31 -13.80 27.09 1.99
N PRO A 32 -14.96 27.76 1.76
CA PRO A 32 -16.23 27.29 2.29
C PRO A 32 -16.58 25.91 1.73
N ARG A 33 -17.24 25.10 2.57
CA ARG A 33 -17.81 23.82 2.12
C ARG A 33 -18.82 24.09 1.01
N VAL A 34 -18.70 23.34 -0.09
CA VAL A 34 -19.59 23.48 -1.23
C VAL A 34 -20.81 22.58 -1.04
N GLY A 35 -21.99 23.19 -0.88
CA GLY A 35 -23.26 22.47 -0.84
C GLY A 35 -23.58 21.81 -2.18
N ASN A 36 -24.31 20.69 -2.15
CA ASN A 36 -24.62 19.89 -3.35
C ASN A 36 -25.26 20.70 -4.49
N GLY A 37 -26.20 21.59 -4.20
CA GLY A 37 -26.91 22.37 -5.21
C GLY A 37 -26.12 23.52 -5.84
N ALA A 38 -24.99 23.93 -5.23
CA ALA A 38 -24.18 25.06 -5.70
C ALA A 38 -22.84 24.63 -6.31
N ARG A 39 -22.62 23.31 -6.45
CA ARG A 39 -21.33 22.72 -6.77
C ARG A 39 -21.07 22.64 -8.26
N VAL A 40 -19.94 23.19 -8.69
CA VAL A 40 -19.35 22.93 -10.00
C VAL A 40 -18.24 21.91 -9.83
N VAL A 41 -18.30 20.83 -10.62
CA VAL A 41 -17.23 19.83 -10.74
C VAL A 41 -16.35 20.21 -11.91
N VAL A 42 -15.07 20.47 -11.62
CA VAL A 42 -14.08 20.88 -12.61
C VAL A 42 -13.06 19.75 -12.73
N PRO A 43 -13.13 18.92 -13.79
CA PRO A 43 -12.17 17.83 -13.96
C PRO A 43 -10.80 18.40 -14.34
N TRP A 44 -9.72 17.68 -13.98
CA TRP A 44 -8.35 18.13 -14.28
C TRP A 44 -8.13 18.48 -15.76
N TYR A 45 -8.76 17.74 -16.68
CA TYR A 45 -8.61 17.91 -18.13
C TYR A 45 -9.27 19.17 -18.68
N SER A 46 -10.10 19.85 -17.88
CA SER A 46 -10.65 21.17 -18.22
C SER A 46 -9.65 22.30 -17.94
N ILE A 47 -8.62 22.04 -17.15
CA ILE A 47 -7.52 22.97 -16.86
C ILE A 47 -6.42 22.79 -17.91
N ASP A 48 -5.96 21.55 -18.08
CA ASP A 48 -4.97 21.18 -19.10
C ASP A 48 -5.39 19.86 -19.75
N ALA A 49 -5.58 19.84 -21.07
CA ALA A 49 -6.07 18.66 -21.80
C ALA A 49 -5.06 17.49 -21.80
N ASP A 50 -3.77 17.79 -21.69
CA ASP A 50 -2.69 16.80 -21.63
C ASP A 50 -2.34 16.47 -20.16
N PRO A 51 -2.39 15.19 -19.75
CA PRO A 51 -2.06 14.79 -18.38
C PRO A 51 -0.61 15.11 -17.97
N VAL A 52 0.34 15.13 -18.90
CA VAL A 52 1.75 15.48 -18.64
C VAL A 52 1.88 16.97 -18.38
N VAL A 53 1.17 17.80 -19.15
CA VAL A 53 1.14 19.26 -18.94
C VAL A 53 0.51 19.60 -17.59
N PHE A 54 -0.62 18.95 -17.26
CA PHE A 54 -1.24 19.10 -15.94
C PHE A 54 -0.28 18.71 -14.81
N GLY A 55 0.43 17.59 -14.96
CA GLY A 55 1.44 17.15 -14.00
C GLY A 55 2.56 18.18 -13.81
N THR A 56 3.10 18.69 -14.91
CA THR A 56 4.14 19.72 -14.93
C THR A 56 3.69 21.00 -14.22
N ARG A 57 2.42 21.42 -14.40
CA ARG A 57 1.82 22.54 -13.66
C ARG A 57 1.86 22.29 -12.16
N LEU A 58 1.43 21.10 -11.70
CA LEU A 58 1.44 20.78 -10.28
C LEU A 58 2.86 20.75 -9.69
N LEU A 59 3.84 20.25 -10.43
CA LEU A 59 5.25 20.29 -10.00
C LEU A 59 5.83 21.71 -9.97
N THR A 60 5.40 22.58 -10.87
CA THR A 60 5.77 24.01 -10.85
C THR A 60 5.20 24.70 -9.61
N VAL A 61 3.93 24.45 -9.28
CA VAL A 61 3.31 24.95 -8.05
C VAL A 61 4.04 24.40 -6.82
N ALA A 62 4.38 23.11 -6.82
CA ALA A 62 5.12 22.48 -5.73
C ALA A 62 6.52 23.06 -5.53
N ALA A 63 7.24 23.39 -6.61
CA ALA A 63 8.57 23.97 -6.52
C ALA A 63 8.57 25.36 -5.85
N ALA A 64 7.46 26.11 -5.98
CA ALA A 64 7.28 27.41 -5.34
C ALA A 64 6.67 27.33 -3.91
N ASP A 65 5.90 26.29 -3.60
CA ASP A 65 5.19 26.16 -2.32
C ASP A 65 6.14 25.86 -1.14
N PRO A 66 6.08 26.62 -0.03
CA PRO A 66 7.01 26.47 1.09
C PRO A 66 6.87 25.11 1.82
N VAL A 67 5.68 24.51 1.85
CA VAL A 67 5.46 23.19 2.46
C VAL A 67 6.09 22.12 1.58
N CYS A 68 5.80 22.11 0.28
CA CYS A 68 6.41 21.17 -0.68
C CYS A 68 7.94 21.23 -0.65
N ARG A 69 8.53 22.43 -0.63
CA ARG A 69 9.99 22.60 -0.52
C ARG A 69 10.55 21.99 0.75
N ALA A 70 9.89 22.19 1.89
CA ALA A 70 10.29 21.59 3.16
C ALA A 70 10.17 20.06 3.16
N LEU A 71 9.11 19.52 2.55
CA LEU A 71 8.91 18.08 2.38
C LEU A 71 9.99 17.45 1.51
N ILE A 72 10.30 18.07 0.38
CA ILE A 72 11.36 17.64 -0.53
C ILE A 72 12.71 17.65 0.18
N ALA A 73 13.07 18.75 0.84
CA ALA A 73 14.33 18.83 1.58
C ALA A 73 14.42 17.75 2.67
N ARG A 74 13.34 17.54 3.42
CA ARG A 74 13.28 16.50 4.45
C ARG A 74 13.42 15.10 3.85
N ALA A 75 12.70 14.80 2.78
CA ALA A 75 12.76 13.52 2.10
C ALA A 75 14.16 13.25 1.55
N THR A 76 14.79 14.24 0.90
CA THR A 76 16.16 14.13 0.41
C THR A 76 17.13 13.78 1.54
N THR A 77 17.06 14.49 2.67
CA THR A 77 17.93 14.21 3.82
C THR A 77 17.67 12.83 4.44
N VAL A 78 16.41 12.42 4.59
CA VAL A 78 16.09 11.13 5.25
C VAL A 78 16.44 9.95 4.36
N TRP A 79 16.16 10.05 3.05
CA TRP A 79 16.27 8.94 2.13
C TRP A 79 17.59 8.91 1.35
N GLY A 80 18.41 9.97 1.42
CA GLY A 80 19.66 10.04 0.68
C GLY A 80 19.47 9.97 -0.85
N LEU A 81 18.30 10.38 -1.33
CA LEU A 81 17.89 10.39 -2.74
C LEU A 81 17.43 11.80 -3.09
N ASP A 82 17.77 12.32 -4.27
CA ASP A 82 17.40 13.70 -4.59
C ASP A 82 15.94 13.82 -5.05
N PHE A 83 15.09 14.42 -4.20
CA PHE A 83 13.69 14.74 -4.50
C PHE A 83 13.51 16.15 -5.09
N SER A 84 14.59 16.85 -5.45
CA SER A 84 14.51 18.18 -6.03
C SER A 84 13.69 18.20 -7.33
N ILE A 85 12.98 19.29 -7.55
CA ILE A 85 12.19 19.55 -8.75
C ILE A 85 12.93 20.59 -9.57
N ASN A 86 13.18 20.29 -10.84
CA ASN A 86 13.76 21.21 -11.81
C ASN A 86 12.92 21.17 -13.09
N ALA A 87 12.61 22.34 -13.65
CA ALA A 87 11.85 22.48 -14.90
C ALA A 87 10.56 21.63 -14.95
N GLY A 88 9.85 21.53 -13.82
CA GLY A 88 8.59 20.78 -13.75
C GLY A 88 8.73 19.25 -13.75
N ALA A 89 9.91 18.72 -13.44
CA ALA A 89 10.17 17.30 -13.25
C ALA A 89 11.02 17.05 -11.99
N PHE A 90 10.91 15.87 -11.39
CA PHE A 90 11.89 15.44 -10.38
C PHE A 90 13.22 15.14 -11.06
N VAL A 91 14.33 15.58 -10.45
CA VAL A 91 15.69 15.38 -10.99
C VAL A 91 16.08 13.91 -11.03
N THR A 92 15.70 13.15 -9.99
CA THR A 92 15.96 11.72 -9.94
C THR A 92 14.89 10.93 -10.69
N GLU A 93 15.30 10.11 -11.65
CA GLU A 93 14.42 9.28 -12.48
C GLU A 93 13.52 8.35 -11.65
N GLU A 94 14.05 7.69 -10.62
CA GLU A 94 13.24 6.83 -9.75
C GLU A 94 12.08 7.61 -9.09
N VAL A 95 12.36 8.82 -8.60
CA VAL A 95 11.35 9.69 -7.97
C VAL A 95 10.31 10.13 -9.01
N GLN A 96 10.77 10.53 -10.20
CA GLN A 96 9.90 10.88 -11.32
C GLN A 96 8.98 9.70 -11.71
N ASN A 97 9.51 8.48 -11.75
CA ASN A 97 8.72 7.28 -12.05
C ASN A 97 7.66 7.00 -10.98
N LYS A 98 7.95 7.24 -9.69
CA LYS A 98 6.92 7.16 -8.63
C LYS A 98 5.84 8.22 -8.81
N TYR A 99 6.24 9.45 -9.14
CA TYR A 99 5.33 10.55 -9.41
C TYR A 99 4.40 10.24 -10.59
N LEU A 100 4.96 9.83 -11.74
CA LEU A 100 4.20 9.48 -12.93
C LEU A 100 3.25 8.32 -12.68
N LYS A 101 3.68 7.28 -11.96
CA LYS A 101 2.81 6.17 -11.57
C LYS A 101 1.60 6.64 -10.75
N LEU A 102 1.82 7.52 -9.78
CA LEU A 102 0.75 8.08 -8.97
C LEU A 102 -0.19 8.95 -9.82
N LEU A 103 0.38 9.79 -10.69
CA LEU A 103 -0.36 10.67 -11.58
C LEU A 103 -1.24 9.87 -12.56
N LYS A 104 -0.73 8.79 -13.15
CA LYS A 104 -1.52 7.86 -14.00
C LYS A 104 -2.78 7.36 -13.28
N VAL A 105 -2.65 6.94 -12.02
CA VAL A 105 -3.81 6.51 -11.22
C VAL A 105 -4.75 7.69 -10.95
N TRP A 106 -4.23 8.82 -10.48
CA TRP A 106 -5.04 9.96 -10.08
C TRP A 106 -5.78 10.61 -11.25
N LEU A 107 -5.20 10.67 -12.45
CA LEU A 107 -5.83 11.30 -13.61
C LEU A 107 -6.75 10.36 -14.39
N SER A 108 -6.69 9.05 -14.16
CA SER A 108 -7.50 8.08 -14.89
C SER A 108 -9.00 8.28 -14.68
N PRO A 109 -9.82 8.31 -15.76
CA PRO A 109 -11.29 8.30 -15.68
C PRO A 109 -11.86 7.06 -14.97
N LEU A 110 -11.10 5.95 -14.98
CA LEU A 110 -11.45 4.69 -14.32
C LEU A 110 -11.14 4.70 -12.83
N SER A 111 -10.35 5.66 -12.34
CA SER A 111 -10.01 5.76 -10.93
C SER A 111 -11.17 6.35 -10.12
N GLY A 112 -11.46 5.75 -8.95
CA GLY A 112 -12.47 6.20 -7.99
C GLY A 112 -13.66 5.25 -7.85
N ASN A 113 -14.05 4.93 -6.62
CA ASN A 113 -15.17 4.05 -6.29
C ASN A 113 -16.44 4.87 -5.98
N LEU A 114 -17.57 4.25 -6.28
CA LEU A 114 -18.94 4.70 -6.33
C LEU A 114 -19.78 3.99 -5.28
N GLY A 115 -20.02 4.60 -4.12
CA GLY A 115 -21.25 4.28 -3.39
C GLY A 115 -21.37 2.87 -2.78
N SER A 116 -20.49 1.93 -3.14
CA SER A 116 -20.63 0.50 -2.90
C SER A 116 -19.26 -0.09 -2.63
N ARG A 117 -19.25 -1.29 -2.04
CA ARG A 117 -17.99 -2.01 -1.72
C ARG A 117 -17.30 -2.60 -2.96
N ASN A 118 -17.87 -2.41 -4.14
CA ASN A 118 -17.38 -2.97 -5.40
C ASN A 118 -16.18 -2.17 -5.88
N ALA A 119 -15.30 -2.78 -6.66
CA ALA A 119 -14.17 -2.05 -7.20
C ALA A 119 -14.54 -1.05 -8.29
N HIS A 120 -13.53 -0.26 -8.71
CA HIS A 120 -13.56 0.45 -9.98
C HIS A 120 -13.98 -0.51 -11.11
N ARG A 121 -14.62 0.03 -12.14
CA ARG A 121 -15.06 -0.76 -13.28
C ARG A 121 -13.93 -0.88 -14.28
N SER A 122 -13.84 -2.05 -14.92
CA SER A 122 -12.92 -2.29 -16.03
C SER A 122 -13.26 -1.46 -17.27
N ASP A 123 -14.47 -0.91 -17.31
CA ASP A 123 -15.01 -0.15 -18.43
C ASP A 123 -15.45 1.27 -18.03
N VAL A 124 -15.23 2.22 -18.96
CA VAL A 124 -15.56 3.64 -18.80
C VAL A 124 -17.06 3.87 -18.78
N ASP A 125 -17.86 3.10 -19.52
CA ASP A 125 -19.30 3.34 -19.62
C ASP A 125 -20.02 3.01 -18.33
N GLU A 126 -19.63 1.91 -17.69
CA GLU A 126 -20.14 1.56 -16.35
C GLU A 126 -19.75 2.62 -15.30
N GLN A 127 -18.49 3.06 -15.32
CA GLN A 127 -17.99 4.09 -14.41
C GLN A 127 -18.70 5.43 -14.63
N TYR A 128 -18.93 5.79 -15.90
CA TYR A 128 -19.65 7.00 -16.30
C TYR A 128 -21.09 6.98 -15.82
N THR A 129 -21.83 5.92 -16.15
CA THR A 129 -23.26 5.79 -15.86
C THR A 129 -23.53 5.93 -14.36
N ARG A 130 -22.64 5.38 -13.52
CA ARG A 130 -22.81 5.38 -12.07
C ARG A 130 -22.30 6.67 -11.40
N LEU A 131 -21.19 7.26 -11.86
CA LEU A 131 -20.55 8.42 -11.21
C LEU A 131 -20.68 9.70 -12.00
N TRP A 132 -20.09 9.68 -13.19
CA TRP A 132 -19.72 10.90 -13.89
C TRP A 132 -20.92 11.55 -14.58
N SER A 133 -21.94 10.76 -14.94
CA SER A 133 -23.23 11.22 -15.48
C SER A 133 -23.93 12.18 -14.52
N LEU A 134 -23.93 11.87 -13.21
CA LEU A 134 -24.55 12.67 -12.14
C LEU A 134 -23.79 13.98 -11.86
N HIS A 135 -22.62 14.15 -12.47
CA HIS A 135 -21.72 15.28 -12.24
C HIS A 135 -21.43 16.08 -13.52
N GLY A 136 -22.23 15.86 -14.57
CA GLY A 136 -22.21 16.67 -15.79
C GLY A 136 -20.94 16.50 -16.63
N LEU A 137 -20.16 15.43 -16.42
CA LEU A 137 -19.02 15.14 -17.30
C LEU A 137 -19.51 14.55 -18.62
N ASN A 138 -18.70 14.63 -19.67
CA ASN A 138 -19.04 14.10 -20.98
C ASN A 138 -18.47 12.68 -21.18
N GLN A 139 -19.32 11.70 -21.48
CA GLN A 139 -18.89 10.30 -21.67
C GLN A 139 -17.87 10.13 -22.81
N GLY A 140 -18.09 10.79 -23.95
CA GLY A 140 -17.19 10.73 -25.10
C GLY A 140 -15.80 11.24 -24.76
N THR A 141 -15.72 12.35 -24.02
CA THR A 141 -14.44 12.87 -23.51
C THR A 141 -13.74 11.85 -22.60
N LEU A 142 -14.45 11.20 -21.68
CA LEU A 142 -13.84 10.20 -20.79
C LEU A 142 -13.33 8.96 -21.55
N ARG A 143 -14.07 8.50 -22.58
CA ARG A 143 -13.63 7.41 -23.47
C ARG A 143 -12.35 7.80 -24.22
N ASN A 144 -12.26 9.02 -24.73
CA ASN A 144 -11.05 9.48 -25.40
C ASN A 144 -9.86 9.60 -24.44
N LEU A 145 -10.10 10.06 -23.20
CA LEU A 145 -9.07 10.19 -22.18
C LEU A 145 -8.46 8.84 -21.78
N VAL A 146 -9.27 7.79 -21.57
CA VAL A 146 -8.73 6.48 -21.14
C VAL A 146 -7.82 5.85 -22.20
N LEU A 147 -8.02 6.22 -23.47
CA LEU A 147 -7.25 5.72 -24.61
C LEU A 147 -5.92 6.46 -24.81
N LEU A 148 -5.64 7.51 -24.04
CA LEU A 148 -4.37 8.22 -24.13
C LEU A 148 -3.20 7.28 -23.81
N PRO A 149 -2.07 7.34 -24.57
CA PRO A 149 -0.88 6.53 -24.30
C PRO A 149 -0.35 6.67 -22.87
N PHE A 150 -0.57 7.82 -22.24
CA PHE A 150 -0.23 8.05 -20.83
C PHE A 150 -0.83 7.00 -19.87
N PHE A 151 -2.03 6.49 -20.16
CA PHE A 151 -2.69 5.46 -19.36
C PHE A 151 -2.44 4.04 -19.86
N SER A 152 -1.68 3.86 -20.95
CA SER A 152 -1.21 2.53 -21.35
C SER A 152 -0.42 1.92 -20.18
N GLU A 153 -0.67 0.64 -19.89
CA GLU A 153 -0.12 -0.13 -18.76
C GLU A 153 -0.76 0.12 -17.38
N LEU A 154 -1.76 1.01 -17.27
CA LEU A 154 -2.44 1.21 -16.00
C LEU A 154 -3.34 0.00 -15.67
N ASN A 155 -2.87 -0.86 -14.78
CA ASN A 155 -3.74 -1.84 -14.12
C ASN A 155 -4.38 -1.19 -12.88
N VAL A 156 -5.59 -0.66 -13.04
CA VAL A 156 -6.42 -0.28 -11.89
C VAL A 156 -6.96 -1.61 -11.33
N ALA A 157 -6.63 -1.96 -10.09
CA ALA A 157 -7.04 -3.24 -9.47
C ALA A 157 -7.42 -3.09 -7.98
N GLY A 158 -7.96 -1.93 -7.56
CA GLY A 158 -8.35 -1.66 -6.16
C GLY A 158 -9.87 -1.62 -5.90
N ARG A 159 -10.36 -2.34 -4.87
CA ARG A 159 -11.79 -2.29 -4.45
C ARG A 159 -12.26 -0.94 -3.89
N ARG A 160 -11.33 -0.07 -3.50
CA ARG A 160 -11.63 1.20 -2.82
C ARG A 160 -10.69 2.30 -3.30
N ASP A 161 -10.41 2.34 -4.60
CA ASP A 161 -9.77 3.52 -5.19
C ASP A 161 -10.70 4.73 -5.05
N ARG A 162 -10.17 5.94 -4.93
CA ARG A 162 -10.97 7.11 -4.54
C ARG A 162 -10.83 8.25 -5.53
N ILE A 163 -11.92 9.01 -5.61
CA ILE A 163 -11.89 10.31 -6.25
C ILE A 163 -10.98 11.21 -5.41
N GLN A 164 -10.02 11.86 -6.05
CA GLN A 164 -9.18 12.88 -5.40
C GLN A 164 -9.89 14.21 -5.63
N ILE A 165 -10.19 14.92 -4.55
CA ILE A 165 -11.03 16.12 -4.60
C ILE A 165 -10.25 17.24 -3.96
N TYR A 166 -10.05 18.34 -4.67
CA TYR A 166 -9.29 19.48 -4.14
C TYR A 166 -10.01 20.80 -4.42
N ARG A 167 -9.65 21.85 -3.67
CA ARG A 167 -10.18 23.20 -3.91
C ARG A 167 -9.33 23.98 -4.91
N ASN A 168 -8.02 23.72 -4.96
CA ASN A 168 -7.08 24.42 -5.83
C ASN A 168 -5.83 23.58 -6.13
N VAL A 169 -5.04 24.06 -7.10
CA VAL A 169 -3.80 23.39 -7.54
C VAL A 169 -2.72 23.27 -6.46
N THR A 170 -2.67 24.17 -5.46
CA THR A 170 -1.71 24.04 -4.35
C THR A 170 -2.06 22.87 -3.43
N GLU A 171 -3.33 22.67 -3.10
CA GLU A 171 -3.77 21.52 -2.30
C GLU A 171 -3.45 20.19 -3.02
N ALA A 172 -3.73 20.12 -4.33
CA ALA A 172 -3.38 18.98 -5.16
C ALA A 172 -1.87 18.74 -5.24
N ALA A 173 -1.07 19.80 -5.40
CA ALA A 173 0.38 19.72 -5.45
C ALA A 173 0.98 19.22 -4.13
N ARG A 174 0.53 19.76 -2.98
CA ARG A 174 0.94 19.29 -1.65
C ARG A 174 0.60 17.84 -1.42
N ALA A 175 -0.61 17.41 -1.82
CA ALA A 175 -1.01 16.03 -1.72
C ALA A 175 -0.09 15.12 -2.54
N LEU A 176 0.11 15.41 -3.84
CA LEU A 176 0.98 14.62 -4.71
C LEU A 176 2.43 14.54 -4.22
N VAL A 177 3.04 15.68 -3.87
CA VAL A 177 4.41 15.70 -3.33
C VAL A 177 4.47 14.96 -2.00
N GLY A 178 3.47 15.11 -1.15
CA GLY A 178 3.34 14.37 0.09
C GLY A 178 3.24 12.85 -0.12
N GLU A 179 2.55 12.40 -1.17
CA GLU A 179 2.46 10.97 -1.52
C GLU A 179 3.81 10.45 -2.04
N VAL A 180 4.48 11.21 -2.90
CA VAL A 180 5.80 10.85 -3.45
C VAL A 180 6.86 10.82 -2.35
N THR A 181 7.00 11.88 -1.57
CA THR A 181 8.04 11.96 -0.51
C THR A 181 7.86 10.90 0.60
N THR A 182 6.64 10.36 0.77
CA THR A 182 6.33 9.30 1.74
C THR A 182 6.30 7.89 1.15
N TRP A 183 6.63 7.70 -0.14
CA TRP A 183 6.64 6.35 -0.73
C TRP A 183 7.59 5.37 -0.01
N PRO A 184 8.80 5.77 0.44
CA PRO A 184 9.71 4.84 1.13
C PRO A 184 9.15 4.45 2.50
N SER A 185 8.62 5.42 3.24
CA SER A 185 8.08 5.18 4.57
C SER A 185 6.80 4.33 4.57
N ARG A 186 6.00 4.34 3.50
CA ARG A 186 4.90 3.37 3.33
C ARG A 186 5.38 1.93 3.27
N THR A 187 6.57 1.71 2.71
CA THR A 187 7.19 0.39 2.65
C THR A 187 7.72 -0.01 4.01
N ILE A 188 8.35 0.93 4.72
CA ILE A 188 8.76 0.75 6.12
C ILE A 188 7.54 0.41 6.99
N GLU A 189 6.44 1.15 6.88
CA GLU A 189 5.20 0.83 7.59
C GLU A 189 4.75 -0.61 7.32
N LYS A 190 4.78 -1.05 6.05
CA LYS A 190 4.41 -2.42 5.70
C LYS A 190 5.34 -3.44 6.38
N ILE A 191 6.65 -3.17 6.43
CA ILE A 191 7.63 -3.99 7.13
C ILE A 191 7.33 -4.02 8.62
N SER A 192 7.08 -2.86 9.25
CA SER A 192 6.73 -2.76 10.67
C SER A 192 5.46 -3.55 10.99
N VAL A 193 4.44 -3.47 10.14
CA VAL A 193 3.20 -4.22 10.31
C VAL A 193 3.40 -5.73 10.11
N LEU A 194 4.25 -6.15 9.17
CA LEU A 194 4.64 -7.56 9.05
C LEU A 194 5.39 -8.04 10.31
N SER A 195 6.20 -7.20 10.93
CA SER A 195 6.83 -7.52 12.22
C SER A 195 5.79 -7.71 13.31
N LEU A 196 4.81 -6.79 13.43
CA LEU A 196 3.71 -6.91 14.40
C LEU A 196 2.84 -8.14 14.13
N LEU A 197 2.64 -8.54 12.88
CA LEU A 197 1.84 -9.73 12.51
C LEU A 197 2.41 -11.03 13.10
N ARG A 198 3.73 -11.11 13.28
CA ARG A 198 4.42 -12.25 13.92
C ARG A 198 4.79 -12.00 15.38
N SER A 199 4.32 -10.90 15.98
CA SER A 199 4.70 -10.50 17.34
C SER A 199 4.14 -11.47 18.39
N PRO A 200 4.99 -12.21 19.12
CA PRO A 200 4.54 -13.03 20.24
C PRO A 200 4.01 -12.18 21.41
N GLY A 201 4.61 -11.01 21.67
CA GLY A 201 4.20 -10.13 22.77
C GLY A 201 2.80 -9.55 22.56
N LEU A 202 2.54 -8.99 21.38
CA LEU A 202 1.20 -8.53 21.00
C LEU A 202 0.18 -9.68 21.05
N GLY A 203 0.52 -10.83 20.48
CA GLY A 203 -0.35 -12.00 20.47
C GLY A 203 -0.72 -12.49 21.86
N ALA A 204 0.21 -12.46 22.82
CA ALA A 204 -0.06 -12.83 24.22
C ALA A 204 -1.09 -11.91 24.88
N HIS A 205 -0.93 -10.59 24.78
CA HIS A 205 -1.90 -9.65 25.34
C HIS A 205 -3.27 -9.74 24.66
N GLN A 206 -3.31 -9.94 23.34
CA GLN A 206 -4.57 -10.15 22.64
C GLN A 206 -5.30 -11.41 23.14
N ARG A 207 -4.59 -12.53 23.32
CA ARG A 207 -5.19 -13.75 23.90
C ARG A 207 -5.62 -13.55 25.34
N GLN A 208 -4.88 -12.79 26.14
CA GLN A 208 -5.28 -12.45 27.51
C GLN A 208 -6.62 -11.70 27.53
N MET A 209 -6.81 -10.71 26.63
CA MET A 209 -8.10 -10.02 26.46
C MET A 209 -9.23 -11.00 26.10
N LEU A 210 -8.98 -11.90 25.15
CA LEU A 210 -9.95 -12.91 24.71
C LEU A 210 -10.30 -13.88 25.85
N SER A 211 -9.31 -14.31 26.65
CA SER A 211 -9.50 -15.24 27.76
C SER A 211 -10.37 -14.64 28.85
N ILE A 212 -10.17 -13.36 29.19
CA ILE A 212 -10.98 -12.67 30.20
C ILE A 212 -12.45 -12.59 29.75
N VAL A 213 -12.68 -12.28 28.47
CA VAL A 213 -14.03 -12.26 27.89
C VAL A 213 -14.66 -13.65 27.88
N ALA A 214 -13.92 -14.70 27.49
CA ALA A 214 -14.43 -16.06 27.47
C ALA A 214 -14.90 -16.51 28.87
N THR A 215 -14.09 -16.27 29.90
CA THR A 215 -14.48 -16.54 31.29
C THR A 215 -15.70 -15.72 31.72
N GLY A 216 -15.75 -14.45 31.33
CA GLY A 216 -16.90 -13.58 31.61
C GLY A 216 -18.21 -14.07 30.97
N LEU A 217 -18.14 -14.58 29.74
CA LEU A 217 -19.28 -15.18 29.05
C LEU A 217 -19.70 -16.51 29.69
N ALA A 218 -18.74 -17.39 30.00
CA ALA A 218 -19.01 -18.70 30.59
C ALA A 218 -19.70 -18.59 31.97
N ASN A 219 -19.32 -17.58 32.76
CA ASN A 219 -19.87 -17.34 34.09
C ASN A 219 -21.10 -16.42 34.08
N GLY A 220 -21.57 -15.99 32.91
CA GLY A 220 -22.74 -15.11 32.77
C GLY A 220 -22.54 -13.67 33.25
N ALA A 221 -21.30 -13.21 33.46
CA ALA A 221 -20.99 -11.85 33.91
C ALA A 221 -21.29 -10.79 32.82
N ILE A 222 -21.25 -11.19 31.55
CA ILE A 222 -21.56 -10.34 30.39
C ILE A 222 -22.49 -11.07 29.42
N ALA A 223 -23.43 -10.34 28.83
CA ALA A 223 -24.34 -10.87 27.82
C ALA A 223 -23.83 -10.55 26.41
N ALA A 224 -23.93 -11.50 25.48
CA ALA A 224 -23.51 -11.33 24.08
C ALA A 224 -24.71 -11.27 23.13
N ASN A 225 -24.70 -10.30 22.22
CA ASN A 225 -25.52 -10.29 21.02
C ASN A 225 -24.70 -10.78 19.82
N TYR A 226 -24.73 -12.10 19.59
CA TYR A 226 -23.91 -12.74 18.55
C TYR A 226 -24.20 -12.27 17.13
N THR A 227 -25.35 -11.64 16.87
CA THR A 227 -25.71 -11.13 15.53
C THR A 227 -24.93 -9.88 15.12
N MET A 228 -24.25 -9.22 16.07
CA MET A 228 -23.57 -7.93 15.87
C MET A 228 -22.12 -8.05 15.35
N TRP A 229 -21.80 -9.08 14.59
CA TRP A 229 -20.47 -9.29 13.99
C TRP A 229 -20.16 -8.32 12.82
N GLU A 230 -18.88 -8.10 12.51
CA GLU A 230 -18.44 -7.18 11.45
C GLU A 230 -17.38 -7.81 10.53
N TYR A 231 -16.27 -8.26 11.10
CA TYR A 231 -15.14 -8.83 10.36
C TYR A 231 -15.18 -10.34 10.27
N LEU A 232 -15.69 -11.05 11.28
CA LEU A 232 -15.77 -12.51 11.29
C LEU A 232 -16.44 -13.09 10.03
N PRO A 233 -17.57 -12.54 9.53
CA PRO A 233 -18.21 -13.05 8.31
C PRO A 233 -17.30 -13.05 7.10
N TYR A 234 -16.41 -12.06 6.98
CA TYR A 234 -15.49 -11.97 5.86
C TYR A 234 -14.50 -13.14 5.82
N TYR A 235 -14.01 -13.57 6.98
CA TYR A 235 -12.97 -14.60 7.07
C TYR A 235 -13.52 -16.00 7.31
N LEU A 236 -14.74 -16.12 7.84
CA LEU A 236 -15.40 -17.40 8.05
C LEU A 236 -16.30 -17.77 6.87
N ARG A 237 -17.11 -16.83 6.38
CA ARG A 237 -18.18 -17.06 5.40
C ARG A 237 -17.80 -16.59 4.00
N GLY A 238 -16.97 -15.55 3.91
CA GLY A 238 -16.61 -14.89 2.65
C GLY A 238 -17.53 -13.73 2.28
N VAL A 239 -18.50 -13.39 3.14
CA VAL A 239 -19.50 -12.35 2.87
C VAL A 239 -19.43 -11.28 3.97
N PRO A 240 -19.00 -10.04 3.67
CA PRO A 240 -18.83 -9.02 4.70
C PRO A 240 -20.17 -8.40 5.13
N LEU A 241 -20.37 -8.25 6.46
CA LEU A 241 -21.65 -7.79 7.06
C LEU A 241 -22.87 -8.62 6.65
N GLU A 242 -22.71 -9.92 6.43
CA GLU A 242 -23.84 -10.83 6.21
C GLU A 242 -24.83 -10.70 7.39
N PRO A 243 -26.12 -10.35 7.12
CA PRO A 243 -27.16 -10.49 8.14
C PRO A 243 -27.18 -11.93 8.64
N THR A 244 -27.38 -12.11 9.93
CA THR A 244 -27.33 -13.44 10.56
C THR A 244 -28.33 -13.54 11.68
N ASP A 245 -28.68 -14.77 12.02
CA ASP A 245 -29.38 -15.12 13.25
C ASP A 245 -28.37 -15.63 14.33
N THR A 246 -28.85 -15.74 15.57
CA THR A 246 -28.06 -16.21 16.70
C THR A 246 -27.60 -17.66 16.55
N GLY A 247 -28.44 -18.56 16.03
CA GLY A 247 -28.11 -19.98 15.86
C GLY A 247 -26.98 -20.19 14.85
N THR A 248 -26.89 -19.33 13.84
CA THR A 248 -25.76 -19.28 12.90
C THR A 248 -24.52 -18.63 13.54
N ALA A 249 -24.67 -17.47 14.17
CA ALA A 249 -23.52 -16.66 14.59
C ALA A 249 -22.83 -17.19 15.86
N GLN A 250 -23.60 -17.62 16.85
CA GLN A 250 -23.08 -18.06 18.15
C GLN A 250 -22.03 -19.19 18.06
N PRO A 251 -22.26 -20.32 17.37
CA PRO A 251 -21.27 -21.39 17.29
C PRO A 251 -19.98 -20.94 16.58
N ARG A 252 -20.07 -19.98 15.66
CA ARG A 252 -18.92 -19.41 14.95
C ARG A 252 -18.11 -18.47 15.82
N VAL A 253 -18.78 -17.55 16.51
CA VAL A 253 -18.13 -16.58 17.41
C VAL A 253 -17.44 -17.33 18.56
N LEU A 254 -18.16 -18.23 19.23
CA LEU A 254 -17.61 -19.00 20.34
C LEU A 254 -16.54 -19.99 19.89
N GLY A 255 -16.79 -20.72 18.80
CA GLY A 255 -15.80 -21.62 18.20
C GLY A 255 -14.49 -20.92 17.84
N ALA A 256 -14.58 -19.77 17.18
CA ALA A 256 -13.41 -18.96 16.83
C ALA A 256 -12.69 -18.41 18.08
N LEU A 257 -13.44 -17.96 19.08
CA LEU A 257 -12.90 -17.50 20.36
C LEU A 257 -12.09 -18.59 21.06
N HIS A 258 -12.67 -19.77 21.26
CA HIS A 258 -11.99 -20.87 21.94
C HIS A 258 -10.85 -21.47 21.09
N ASP A 259 -10.94 -21.49 19.76
CA ASP A 259 -9.79 -21.85 18.89
C ASP A 259 -8.59 -20.91 19.11
N CYS A 260 -8.83 -19.61 19.32
CA CYS A 260 -7.76 -18.66 19.60
C CYS A 260 -7.11 -18.86 20.98
N LEU A 261 -7.90 -19.25 21.98
CA LEU A 261 -7.38 -19.60 23.31
C LEU A 261 -6.57 -20.90 23.27
N ASN A 262 -6.87 -21.81 22.34
CA ASN A 262 -6.14 -23.07 22.21
C ASN A 262 -4.72 -22.92 21.62
N ASP A 263 -4.39 -21.77 21.03
CA ASP A 263 -3.09 -21.53 20.38
C ASP A 263 -1.90 -21.52 21.36
N ALA A 264 -2.12 -21.27 22.66
CA ALA A 264 -1.03 -21.13 23.63
C ALA A 264 -1.32 -21.85 24.95
N PRO A 265 -0.30 -22.41 25.63
CA PRO A 265 -0.49 -23.17 26.87
C PRO A 265 -1.15 -22.37 28.01
N ASP A 266 -0.86 -21.07 28.09
CA ASP A 266 -1.36 -20.15 29.11
C ASP A 266 -2.88 -19.92 29.06
N THR A 267 -3.48 -20.07 27.88
CA THR A 267 -4.91 -19.80 27.63
C THR A 267 -5.69 -21.06 27.27
N ARG A 268 -5.01 -22.16 26.95
CA ARG A 268 -5.62 -23.45 26.60
C ARG A 268 -6.53 -24.02 27.69
N ALA A 269 -6.22 -23.78 28.97
CA ALA A 269 -7.05 -24.23 30.08
C ALA A 269 -8.46 -23.61 30.10
N VAL A 270 -8.64 -22.45 29.45
CA VAL A 270 -9.93 -21.75 29.31
C VAL A 270 -10.63 -22.09 27.98
N ALA A 271 -9.93 -22.77 27.06
CA ALA A 271 -10.50 -23.20 25.80
C ALA A 271 -11.48 -24.37 26.00
N ASP A 272 -12.60 -24.36 25.29
CA ASP A 272 -13.59 -25.44 25.30
C ASP A 272 -13.38 -26.36 24.08
N PRO A 273 -12.94 -27.61 24.28
CA PRO A 273 -12.70 -28.55 23.18
C PRO A 273 -13.95 -28.90 22.39
N GLY A 274 -15.12 -28.92 23.03
CA GLY A 274 -16.40 -29.23 22.40
C GLY A 274 -16.83 -28.12 21.43
N LEU A 275 -16.67 -26.86 21.82
CA LEU A 275 -16.95 -25.72 20.94
C LEU A 275 -15.97 -25.65 19.76
N ILE A 276 -14.71 -26.01 19.98
CA ILE A 276 -13.71 -26.11 18.90
C ILE A 276 -14.08 -27.23 17.92
N ALA A 277 -14.41 -28.42 18.41
CA ALA A 277 -14.80 -29.55 17.57
C ALA A 277 -16.06 -29.25 16.75
N ALA A 278 -17.06 -28.60 17.36
CA ALA A 278 -18.26 -28.16 16.65
C ALA A 278 -17.91 -27.16 15.54
N PHE A 279 -17.02 -26.20 15.81
CA PHE A 279 -16.56 -25.22 14.84
C PHE A 279 -15.79 -25.86 13.66
N GLN A 280 -14.95 -26.85 13.94
CA GLN A 280 -14.24 -27.63 12.92
C GLN A 280 -15.20 -28.40 12.00
N GLY A 281 -16.38 -28.78 12.50
CA GLY A 281 -17.42 -29.44 11.72
C GLY A 281 -18.26 -28.51 10.83
N LEU A 282 -18.26 -27.19 11.08
CA LEU A 282 -19.12 -26.25 10.34
C LEU A 282 -18.75 -26.19 8.85
N ALA A 283 -19.77 -26.29 7.99
CA ALA A 283 -19.65 -26.28 6.52
C ALA A 283 -18.53 -27.22 6.02
N ALA A 284 -18.52 -28.48 6.49
CA ALA A 284 -17.49 -29.48 6.16
C ALA A 284 -16.05 -28.99 6.43
N GLY A 285 -15.89 -28.16 7.47
CA GLY A 285 -14.62 -27.57 7.90
C GLY A 285 -14.07 -26.45 7.02
N ALA A 286 -14.81 -26.00 6.00
CA ALA A 286 -14.34 -24.95 5.09
C ALA A 286 -14.17 -23.60 5.81
N GLU A 287 -15.03 -23.28 6.78
CA GLU A 287 -14.91 -22.05 7.58
C GLU A 287 -13.70 -22.11 8.50
N TYR A 288 -13.48 -23.25 9.18
CA TYR A 288 -12.31 -23.49 10.04
C TYR A 288 -10.99 -23.39 9.27
N ARG A 289 -10.91 -24.02 8.09
CA ARG A 289 -9.70 -23.94 7.24
C ARG A 289 -9.39 -22.49 6.85
N ARG A 290 -10.39 -21.72 6.42
CA ARG A 290 -10.23 -20.29 6.10
C ARG A 290 -9.80 -19.48 7.32
N TRP A 291 -10.38 -19.74 8.48
CA TRP A 291 -10.01 -19.11 9.74
C TRP A 291 -8.55 -19.34 10.11
N ARG A 292 -8.06 -20.57 9.96
CA ARG A 292 -6.67 -20.95 10.27
C ARG A 292 -5.66 -20.44 9.24
N MET A 293 -6.09 -19.96 8.07
CA MET A 293 -5.21 -19.25 7.13
C MET A 293 -4.81 -17.86 7.63
N LEU A 294 -5.52 -17.27 8.61
CA LEU A 294 -5.10 -16.01 9.21
C LEU A 294 -3.96 -16.27 10.22
N PRO A 295 -2.87 -15.47 10.19
CA PRO A 295 -1.88 -15.52 11.26
C PRO A 295 -2.51 -15.13 12.61
N PRO A 296 -1.97 -15.65 13.72
CA PRO A 296 -2.55 -15.47 15.06
C PRO A 296 -2.91 -14.02 15.42
N VAL A 297 -2.00 -13.06 15.26
CA VAL A 297 -2.24 -11.65 15.63
C VAL A 297 -3.42 -11.05 14.85
N ALA A 298 -3.51 -11.32 13.54
CA ALA A 298 -4.62 -10.84 12.72
C ALA A 298 -5.94 -11.50 13.13
N ARG A 299 -5.89 -12.81 13.39
CA ARG A 299 -7.03 -13.61 13.84
C ARG A 299 -7.59 -13.12 15.17
N TYR A 300 -6.73 -12.89 16.16
CA TYR A 300 -7.13 -12.35 17.46
C TYR A 300 -7.71 -10.95 17.33
N GLN A 301 -7.12 -10.09 16.47
CA GLN A 301 -7.65 -8.76 16.26
C GLN A 301 -9.06 -8.77 15.64
N VAL A 302 -9.36 -9.69 14.72
CA VAL A 302 -10.71 -9.85 14.16
C VAL A 302 -11.72 -10.10 15.29
N LEU A 303 -11.41 -11.02 16.21
CA LEU A 303 -12.25 -11.27 17.38
C LEU A 303 -12.33 -10.07 18.32
N ILE A 304 -11.21 -9.44 18.65
CA ILE A 304 -11.18 -8.27 19.53
C ILE A 304 -12.07 -7.15 18.98
N SER A 305 -12.06 -6.97 17.66
CA SER A 305 -12.91 -6.00 16.98
C SER A 305 -14.40 -6.35 17.06
N ASP A 306 -14.76 -7.61 16.78
CA ASP A 306 -16.15 -8.05 16.73
C ASP A 306 -16.77 -8.20 18.13
N LEU A 307 -16.00 -8.69 19.12
CA LEU A 307 -16.45 -8.80 20.51
C LEU A 307 -16.82 -7.43 21.09
N ALA A 308 -16.09 -6.37 20.76
CA ALA A 308 -16.47 -5.01 21.16
C ALA A 308 -17.84 -4.55 20.64
N ARG A 309 -18.40 -5.19 19.59
CA ARG A 309 -19.75 -4.94 19.08
C ARG A 309 -20.79 -5.90 19.65
N ILE A 310 -20.38 -7.17 19.79
CA ILE A 310 -21.22 -8.28 20.26
C ILE A 310 -21.54 -8.09 21.75
N LEU A 311 -20.60 -7.55 22.53
CA LEU A 311 -20.75 -7.30 23.95
C LEU A 311 -21.34 -5.92 24.25
N PRO A 312 -21.89 -5.69 25.46
CA PRO A 312 -22.60 -4.47 25.82
C PRO A 312 -21.64 -3.29 25.97
N GLY A 313 -21.67 -2.32 25.06
CA GLY A 313 -20.77 -1.16 25.07
C GLY A 313 -20.68 -0.47 23.71
N GLY A 314 -20.78 -1.26 22.63
CA GLY A 314 -21.01 -0.78 21.27
C GLY A 314 -19.93 0.18 20.74
N LYS A 315 -20.25 0.89 19.64
CA LYS A 315 -19.35 1.91 19.07
C LYS A 315 -19.54 3.23 19.82
N GLN A 316 -18.59 3.59 20.68
CA GLN A 316 -18.61 4.88 21.37
C GLN A 316 -17.92 5.98 20.54
N HIS A 317 -18.47 7.19 20.57
CA HIS A 317 -17.83 8.36 19.97
C HIS A 317 -16.61 8.79 20.77
N SER A 318 -15.60 9.32 20.09
CA SER A 318 -14.34 9.81 20.68
C SER A 318 -13.86 11.10 20.02
N PRO A 319 -13.17 12.00 20.74
CA PRO A 319 -12.51 13.14 20.14
C PRO A 319 -11.49 12.71 19.09
N HIS A 320 -11.39 13.49 18.01
CA HIS A 320 -10.41 13.25 16.96
C HIS A 320 -9.07 13.89 17.34
N ILE A 321 -8.18 13.11 17.95
CA ILE A 321 -6.89 13.60 18.43
C ILE A 321 -5.81 13.39 17.35
N ARG A 322 -4.98 14.40 17.07
CA ARG A 322 -3.92 14.32 16.06
C ARG A 322 -2.61 14.85 16.60
N VAL A 323 -1.51 14.28 16.13
CA VAL A 323 -0.18 14.85 16.38
C VAL A 323 0.05 16.06 15.47
N GLU A 324 0.51 17.16 16.06
CA GLU A 324 0.85 18.40 15.36
C GLU A 324 2.15 19.00 15.89
N PHE A 325 2.93 19.62 14.99
CA PHE A 325 3.96 20.56 15.40
C PHE A 325 3.33 21.83 15.95
N ASP A 326 4.11 22.56 16.75
CA ASP A 326 3.72 23.91 17.16
C ASP A 326 3.50 24.85 15.95
N PRO A 327 2.42 25.65 15.94
CA PRO A 327 2.11 26.55 14.82
C PRO A 327 3.21 27.56 14.48
N LEU A 328 3.96 28.08 15.46
CA LEU A 328 5.06 29.01 15.20
C LEU A 328 6.20 28.31 14.46
N THR A 329 6.46 27.06 14.83
CA THR A 329 7.47 26.24 14.16
C THR A 329 7.09 25.99 12.69
N LEU A 330 5.82 25.65 12.44
CA LEU A 330 5.29 25.47 11.08
C LEU A 330 5.32 26.78 10.27
N GLY A 331 5.02 27.92 10.90
CA GLY A 331 5.08 29.23 10.24
C GLY A 331 6.46 29.62 9.70
N GLY A 332 7.53 29.02 10.21
CA GLY A 332 8.92 29.27 9.78
C GLY A 332 9.39 28.47 8.55
N LEU A 333 8.51 27.76 7.84
CA LEU A 333 8.90 26.98 6.65
C LEU A 333 9.21 27.89 5.44
N PRO A 334 10.16 27.51 4.54
CA PRO A 334 11.04 26.34 4.62
C PRO A 334 12.34 26.61 5.41
N GLY A 335 12.59 27.85 5.88
CA GLY A 335 13.86 28.26 6.49
C GLY A 335 14.18 27.60 7.84
N ASN A 336 13.20 26.99 8.50
CA ASN A 336 13.37 26.40 9.83
C ASN A 336 13.67 24.89 9.85
N ILE A 337 13.81 24.20 8.71
CA ILE A 337 13.90 22.72 8.70
C ILE A 337 15.13 22.12 9.43
N ALA A 338 16.13 22.93 9.78
CA ALA A 338 17.27 22.52 10.59
C ALA A 338 16.83 22.15 12.02
N GLY A 339 17.42 21.12 12.61
CA GLY A 339 17.05 20.69 13.98
C GLY A 339 15.61 20.19 14.11
N TYR A 340 14.97 19.80 12.99
CA TYR A 340 13.61 19.25 12.93
C TYR A 340 13.32 18.27 14.07
N ASP A 341 14.28 17.42 14.42
CA ASP A 341 14.11 16.40 15.44
C ASP A 341 13.79 16.92 16.84
N GLY A 342 14.13 18.19 17.14
CA GLY A 342 13.81 18.89 18.38
C GLY A 342 12.54 19.75 18.35
N TRP A 343 11.86 19.85 17.20
CA TRP A 343 10.65 20.67 17.08
C TRP A 343 9.54 20.25 18.08
N PRO A 344 8.88 21.18 18.79
CA PRO A 344 7.82 20.82 19.73
C PRO A 344 6.62 20.18 19.02
N VAL A 345 6.08 19.10 19.61
CA VAL A 345 4.87 18.42 19.14
C VAL A 345 3.85 18.25 20.26
N ALA A 346 2.58 18.35 19.90
CA ALA A 346 1.45 18.12 20.81
C ALA A 346 0.38 17.25 20.15
N MET A 347 -0.40 16.57 20.99
CA MET A 347 -1.62 15.88 20.56
C MET A 347 -2.78 16.85 20.72
N ARG A 348 -3.40 17.27 19.61
CA ARG A 348 -4.49 18.26 19.59
C ARG A 348 -5.82 17.61 19.23
N VAL A 349 -6.88 18.09 19.88
CA VAL A 349 -8.25 17.66 19.59
C VAL A 349 -8.79 18.48 18.41
N HIS A 350 -9.38 17.79 17.44
CA HIS A 350 -10.06 18.39 16.30
C HIS A 350 -11.56 18.15 16.36
N ALA A 351 -12.32 19.12 15.86
CA ALA A 351 -13.78 19.06 15.81
C ALA A 351 -14.33 17.95 14.89
N GLY A 352 -13.52 17.44 13.94
CA GLY A 352 -13.93 16.42 13.00
C GLY A 352 -12.75 15.64 12.41
N ALA A 353 -13.03 14.48 11.83
CA ALA A 353 -12.00 13.64 11.20
C ALA A 353 -11.29 14.33 10.02
N THR A 354 -12.05 15.15 9.28
CA THR A 354 -11.62 15.99 8.15
C THR A 354 -12.41 17.31 8.22
N PRO A 355 -11.94 18.31 8.99
CA PRO A 355 -12.72 19.53 9.30
C PRO A 355 -13.12 20.32 8.05
N HIS A 356 -12.32 20.23 6.99
CA HIS A 356 -12.72 20.60 5.65
C HIS A 356 -12.54 19.41 4.71
N ASP A 357 -13.67 18.86 4.26
CA ASP A 357 -13.73 17.86 3.21
C ASP A 357 -14.61 18.41 2.09
N PRO A 358 -14.02 18.89 0.99
CA PRO A 358 -14.80 19.41 -0.14
C PRO A 358 -15.63 18.28 -0.78
N GLY A 359 -15.22 17.03 -0.59
CA GLY A 359 -15.91 15.82 -0.98
C GLY A 359 -16.95 15.30 0.01
N GLN A 360 -17.30 16.03 1.09
CA GLN A 360 -18.23 15.52 2.11
C GLN A 360 -19.54 14.97 1.53
N ALA A 361 -20.01 15.55 0.43
CA ALA A 361 -21.28 15.20 -0.19
C ALA A 361 -21.13 14.41 -1.51
N PHE A 362 -19.92 13.99 -1.84
CA PHE A 362 -19.67 12.97 -2.86
C PHE A 362 -19.73 11.58 -2.22
N PRO A 363 -20.27 10.55 -2.90
CA PRO A 363 -20.29 9.20 -2.37
C PRO A 363 -18.88 8.70 -2.03
N PHE A 364 -18.67 8.23 -0.79
CA PHE A 364 -17.44 7.55 -0.33
C PHE A 364 -16.15 8.40 -0.34
N SER A 365 -16.24 9.71 -0.59
CA SER A 365 -15.16 10.69 -0.32
C SER A 365 -15.27 11.34 1.05
N THR A 366 -16.45 11.28 1.70
CA THR A 366 -16.67 11.83 3.04
C THR A 366 -15.70 11.26 4.09
N GLY A 367 -14.94 12.12 4.75
CA GLY A 367 -13.97 11.73 5.77
C GLY A 367 -12.59 11.36 5.22
N TRP A 368 -12.37 11.53 3.91
CA TRP A 368 -11.20 10.96 3.23
C TRP A 368 -10.38 11.94 2.42
N THR A 369 -10.96 13.07 2.01
CA THR A 369 -10.19 14.17 1.43
C THR A 369 -9.45 14.90 2.54
N ARG A 370 -8.17 15.20 2.31
CA ARG A 370 -7.36 15.97 3.25
C ARG A 370 -7.32 17.42 2.87
N ASN A 371 -7.47 18.25 3.89
CA ASN A 371 -7.07 19.62 3.82
C ASN A 371 -5.54 19.70 4.00
N GLU A 372 -4.82 19.90 2.89
CA GLU A 372 -3.35 20.00 2.88
C GLU A 372 -2.83 21.35 3.44
N TYR A 373 -3.72 22.19 3.98
CA TYR A 373 -3.39 23.39 4.78
C TYR A 373 -3.57 23.17 6.29
N CYS A 374 -4.14 22.05 6.73
CA CYS A 374 -4.30 21.77 8.16
C CYS A 374 -2.95 21.43 8.82
N SER A 375 -2.72 21.98 10.03
CA SER A 375 -1.51 21.78 10.81
C SER A 375 -1.15 20.31 11.01
N ASN A 376 -2.10 19.45 11.37
CA ASN A 376 -1.86 18.01 11.51
C ASN A 376 -1.42 17.32 10.21
N VAL A 377 -1.94 17.76 9.06
CA VAL A 377 -1.60 17.17 7.76
C VAL A 377 -0.17 17.58 7.39
N VAL A 378 0.13 18.88 7.43
CA VAL A 378 1.49 19.39 7.20
C VAL A 378 2.49 18.74 8.14
N SER A 379 2.15 18.64 9.43
CA SER A 379 3.04 18.03 10.44
C SER A 379 3.35 16.58 10.14
N SER A 380 2.33 15.80 9.82
CA SER A 380 2.49 14.38 9.55
C SER A 380 3.24 14.14 8.23
N ARG A 381 3.02 14.97 7.18
CA ARG A 381 3.80 14.93 5.94
C ARG A 381 5.28 15.22 6.22
N LEU A 382 5.58 16.21 7.06
CA LEU A 382 6.96 16.51 7.48
C LEU A 382 7.60 15.41 8.32
N MET A 383 6.79 14.63 9.07
CA MET A 383 7.23 13.39 9.73
C MET A 383 7.45 12.24 8.75
N LEU A 384 7.26 12.49 7.44
CA LEU A 384 7.23 11.49 6.39
C LEU A 384 6.25 10.35 6.71
N ALA A 385 5.21 10.63 7.49
CA ALA A 385 4.20 9.65 7.85
C ALA A 385 3.26 9.46 6.66
N PRO A 386 2.94 8.20 6.30
CA PRO A 386 1.85 7.97 5.36
C PRO A 386 0.55 8.47 6.01
N LEU A 387 -0.15 9.33 5.30
CA LEU A 387 -1.39 9.94 5.75
C LEU A 387 -2.49 9.66 4.76
N TYR A 388 -3.62 9.15 5.25
CA TYR A 388 -4.80 9.06 4.39
C TYR A 388 -6.12 9.29 5.10
N ALA A 389 -6.35 8.76 6.30
CA ALA A 389 -7.51 9.11 7.13
C ALA A 389 -7.01 9.55 8.51
N GLY A 390 -7.66 10.51 9.16
CA GLY A 390 -7.24 10.91 10.50
C GLY A 390 -7.49 9.74 11.47
N THR A 391 -7.21 9.82 12.77
CA THR A 391 -7.61 8.75 13.71
C THR A 391 -8.99 8.22 13.38
N SER A 392 -9.01 6.93 13.04
CA SER A 392 -10.24 6.22 12.73
C SER A 392 -11.10 6.17 13.98
N GLY A 393 -12.32 6.70 13.88
CA GLY A 393 -13.33 6.53 14.93
C GLY A 393 -13.68 5.06 15.18
N HIS A 394 -13.35 4.14 14.27
CA HIS A 394 -13.45 2.70 14.55
C HIS A 394 -12.40 2.26 15.57
N ASN A 395 -11.14 2.68 15.44
CA ASN A 395 -10.08 2.29 16.39
C ASN A 395 -10.39 2.84 17.78
N GLN A 396 -10.60 4.16 17.86
CA GLN A 396 -10.87 4.83 19.13
C GLN A 396 -12.18 4.35 19.78
N GLY A 397 -13.24 4.16 19.00
CA GLY A 397 -14.51 3.65 19.52
C GLY A 397 -14.40 2.22 20.05
N ARG A 398 -13.49 1.40 19.50
CA ARG A 398 -13.23 0.04 19.97
C ARG A 398 -12.41 0.02 21.25
N ILE A 399 -11.40 0.89 21.37
CA ILE A 399 -10.67 1.11 22.62
C ILE A 399 -11.66 1.47 23.74
N ARG A 400 -12.54 2.44 23.50
CA ARG A 400 -13.57 2.85 24.46
C ARG A 400 -14.58 1.76 24.82
N ALA A 401 -14.99 0.95 23.84
CA ALA A 401 -15.85 -0.20 24.09
C ALA A 401 -15.18 -1.20 25.05
N TRP A 402 -13.92 -1.54 24.81
CA TRP A 402 -13.16 -2.43 25.69
C TRP A 402 -12.94 -1.85 27.08
N LEU A 403 -12.68 -0.54 27.19
CA LEU A 403 -12.61 0.15 28.47
C LEU A 403 -13.93 0.10 29.24
N SER A 404 -15.07 0.14 28.55
CA SER A 404 -16.39 0.03 29.18
C SER A 404 -16.67 -1.35 29.79
N PHE A 405 -15.91 -2.38 29.41
CA PHE A 405 -16.02 -3.71 30.03
C PHE A 405 -15.25 -3.81 31.34
N VAL A 406 -14.29 -2.93 31.62
CA VAL A 406 -13.44 -2.99 32.82
C VAL A 406 -14.23 -3.07 34.13
N PRO A 407 -15.34 -2.32 34.34
CA PRO A 407 -16.13 -2.45 35.57
C PRO A 407 -16.71 -3.85 35.80
N THR A 408 -17.08 -4.56 34.71
CA THR A 408 -17.67 -5.91 34.77
C THR A 408 -16.61 -7.00 34.67
N LEU A 409 -15.47 -6.70 34.05
CA LEU A 409 -14.32 -7.59 33.87
C LEU A 409 -13.04 -6.89 34.36
N PRO A 410 -12.83 -6.77 35.68
CA PRO A 410 -11.74 -5.95 36.24
C PRO A 410 -10.33 -6.35 35.80
N ALA A 411 -10.13 -7.63 35.44
CA ALA A 411 -8.85 -8.12 34.94
C ALA A 411 -8.38 -7.41 33.66
N LEU A 412 -9.29 -6.80 32.88
CA LEU A 412 -8.94 -6.01 31.69
C LEU A 412 -8.13 -4.75 32.04
N ALA A 413 -8.25 -4.21 33.25
CA ALA A 413 -7.51 -3.03 33.69
C ALA A 413 -5.99 -3.24 33.71
N ASN A 414 -5.54 -4.50 33.77
CA ASN A 414 -4.13 -4.87 33.79
C ASN A 414 -3.52 -5.00 32.38
N ILE A 415 -4.31 -4.78 31.32
CA ILE A 415 -3.88 -4.90 29.93
C ILE A 415 -3.80 -3.50 29.31
N PRO A 416 -2.76 -3.18 28.52
CA PRO A 416 -2.68 -1.93 27.78
C PRO A 416 -3.63 -1.92 26.57
N LEU A 417 -4.94 -1.81 26.81
CA LEU A 417 -5.99 -1.95 25.80
C LEU A 417 -5.78 -1.00 24.61
N GLY A 418 -5.54 0.29 24.88
CA GLY A 418 -5.28 1.29 23.84
C GLY A 418 -4.12 0.93 22.91
N LEU A 419 -3.04 0.35 23.47
CA LEU A 419 -1.85 -0.05 22.72
C LEU A 419 -2.09 -1.32 21.89
N VAL A 420 -2.64 -2.36 22.54
CA VAL A 420 -2.91 -3.67 21.92
C VAL A 420 -3.87 -3.52 20.75
N ILE A 421 -4.97 -2.78 20.94
CA ILE A 421 -5.97 -2.55 19.91
C ILE A 421 -5.40 -1.72 18.76
N SER A 422 -4.59 -0.68 19.05
CA SER A 422 -3.97 0.15 18.01
C SER A 422 -2.94 -0.62 17.16
N ALA A 423 -2.13 -1.46 17.80
CA ALA A 423 -1.16 -2.33 17.13
C ALA A 423 -1.87 -3.40 16.29
N GLY A 424 -2.85 -4.11 16.87
CA GLY A 424 -3.61 -5.12 16.16
C GLY A 424 -4.39 -4.55 14.97
N TYR A 425 -5.03 -3.38 15.11
CA TYR A 425 -5.70 -2.73 13.97
C TYR A 425 -4.73 -2.32 12.87
N SER A 426 -3.51 -1.92 13.19
CA SER A 426 -2.51 -1.64 12.14
C SER A 426 -2.26 -2.87 11.27
N VAL A 427 -2.19 -4.05 11.89
CA VAL A 427 -2.05 -5.35 11.21
C VAL A 427 -3.27 -5.69 10.38
N LEU A 428 -4.45 -5.74 11.02
CA LEU A 428 -5.70 -6.11 10.37
C LEU A 428 -6.00 -5.18 9.20
N TRP A 429 -5.90 -3.86 9.40
CA TRP A 429 -6.27 -2.91 8.37
C TRP A 429 -5.27 -2.83 7.24
N ARG A 430 -3.97 -2.73 7.54
CA ARG A 430 -2.95 -2.55 6.51
C ARG A 430 -2.76 -3.77 5.64
N LEU A 431 -2.93 -4.97 6.20
CA LEU A 431 -2.67 -6.23 5.48
C LEU A 431 -3.95 -6.95 5.04
N TYR A 432 -5.02 -6.98 5.83
CA TYR A 432 -6.13 -7.93 5.60
C TYR A 432 -7.46 -7.28 5.22
N TYR A 433 -7.70 -6.03 5.64
CA TYR A 433 -8.95 -5.33 5.36
C TYR A 433 -8.89 -4.51 4.06
N ASP A 434 -7.71 -4.00 3.70
CA ASP A 434 -7.61 -2.94 2.69
C ASP A 434 -6.95 -3.37 1.37
N LYS A 435 -7.79 -3.60 0.34
CA LYS A 435 -7.38 -3.97 -1.03
C LYS A 435 -6.83 -2.81 -1.87
N ARG A 436 -6.35 -1.73 -1.26
CA ARG A 436 -6.07 -0.49 -1.99
C ARG A 436 -4.65 -0.48 -2.56
N VAL A 437 -4.50 0.18 -3.71
CA VAL A 437 -3.19 0.56 -4.28
C VAL A 437 -2.55 1.70 -3.46
N SER A 438 -3.35 2.44 -2.68
CA SER A 438 -2.92 3.53 -1.77
C SER A 438 -2.94 3.10 -0.29
N GLY A 439 -2.11 3.74 0.55
CA GLY A 439 -1.91 3.34 1.95
C GLY A 439 -2.85 4.05 2.93
N PHE A 440 -3.87 3.35 3.41
CA PHE A 440 -4.84 3.89 4.37
C PHE A 440 -4.83 3.07 5.64
N HIS A 441 -5.42 3.63 6.71
CA HIS A 441 -5.41 3.02 8.04
C HIS A 441 -3.97 2.74 8.46
N THR A 442 -3.19 3.80 8.41
CA THR A 442 -1.74 3.77 8.58
C THR A 442 -1.41 3.41 10.02
N LEU A 443 -0.25 2.79 10.24
CA LEU A 443 0.29 2.55 11.58
C LEU A 443 0.32 3.85 12.38
N PHE A 444 0.72 4.94 11.72
CA PHE A 444 0.72 6.28 12.30
C PHE A 444 -0.67 6.75 12.74
N GLU A 445 -1.72 6.44 11.96
CA GLU A 445 -3.11 6.75 12.28
C GLU A 445 -3.63 5.90 13.45
N THR A 446 -3.33 4.60 13.47
CA THR A 446 -3.83 3.70 14.52
C THR A 446 -3.21 4.05 15.87
N PHE A 447 -1.91 4.31 15.94
CA PHE A 447 -1.25 4.65 17.21
C PHE A 447 -1.63 6.02 17.77
N GLN A 448 -2.08 6.99 16.95
CA GLN A 448 -2.74 8.19 17.49
C GLN A 448 -4.05 7.85 18.23
N GLY A 449 -4.69 6.73 17.87
CA GLY A 449 -5.89 6.22 18.52
C GLY A 449 -5.67 5.77 19.97
N SER A 450 -4.43 5.44 20.37
CA SER A 450 -4.11 5.04 21.75
C SER A 450 -4.46 6.14 22.76
N HIS A 451 -4.52 7.40 22.33
CA HIS A 451 -4.91 8.54 23.18
C HIS A 451 -6.39 8.55 23.56
N ALA A 452 -7.20 7.64 23.00
CA ALA A 452 -8.54 7.35 23.49
C ALA A 452 -8.53 6.60 24.83
N ASP A 453 -7.41 5.98 25.21
CA ASP A 453 -7.21 5.34 26.51
C ASP A 453 -6.61 6.34 27.50
N ASP A 454 -7.34 6.61 28.58
CA ASP A 454 -6.97 7.50 29.66
C ASP A 454 -6.84 6.77 31.01
N THR A 455 -6.95 5.45 31.00
CA THR A 455 -7.03 4.65 32.22
C THR A 455 -5.69 4.01 32.59
N VAL A 456 -4.89 3.59 31.60
CA VAL A 456 -3.61 2.93 31.86
C VAL A 456 -2.48 3.95 31.97
N ARG A 457 -1.77 3.97 33.11
CA ARG A 457 -0.78 5.01 33.44
C ARG A 457 0.67 4.54 33.51
N ASP A 458 0.92 3.24 33.64
CA ASP A 458 2.27 2.69 33.70
C ASP A 458 2.37 1.34 32.98
N LEU A 459 3.13 1.31 31.88
CA LEU A 459 3.45 0.12 31.09
C LEU A 459 4.90 -0.35 31.29
N SER A 460 5.66 0.28 32.19
CA SER A 460 7.09 -0.01 32.37
C SER A 460 7.36 -1.43 32.88
N ALA A 461 6.37 -2.05 33.54
CA ALA A 461 6.45 -3.43 34.03
C ALA A 461 6.21 -4.49 32.95
N ILE A 462 5.76 -4.11 31.74
CA ILE A 462 5.54 -5.08 30.66
C ILE A 462 6.91 -5.52 30.12
N PRO A 463 7.24 -6.82 30.16
CA PRO A 463 8.54 -7.31 29.73
C PRO A 463 8.71 -7.14 28.22
N GLN A 464 9.92 -6.77 27.81
CA GLN A 464 10.32 -6.78 26.41
C GLN A 464 10.49 -8.22 25.92
N VAL A 465 10.16 -8.45 24.65
CA VAL A 465 10.30 -9.77 24.02
C VAL A 465 11.44 -9.75 23.01
N ALA A 466 12.41 -10.65 23.17
CA ALA A 466 13.57 -10.71 22.28
C ALA A 466 13.14 -10.93 20.81
N GLY A 467 13.66 -10.11 19.89
CA GLY A 467 13.35 -10.17 18.46
C GLY A 467 11.99 -9.58 18.06
N ASP A 468 11.27 -8.93 18.98
CA ASP A 468 9.99 -8.26 18.74
C ASP A 468 10.14 -6.73 18.69
N ASP A 469 11.05 -6.26 17.82
CA ASP A 469 11.60 -4.89 17.87
C ASP A 469 10.53 -3.81 17.76
N VAL A 470 9.54 -3.98 16.88
CA VAL A 470 8.47 -2.99 16.68
C VAL A 470 7.51 -2.95 17.86
N TRP A 471 7.17 -4.11 18.46
CA TRP A 471 6.35 -4.16 19.65
C TRP A 471 7.08 -3.56 20.85
N ASN A 472 8.37 -3.85 21.03
CA ASN A 472 9.20 -3.26 22.07
C ASN A 472 9.33 -1.74 21.90
N ALA A 473 9.48 -1.25 20.66
CA ALA A 473 9.45 0.19 20.37
C ALA A 473 8.09 0.81 20.77
N ALA A 474 6.98 0.16 20.42
CA ALA A 474 5.65 0.59 20.82
C ALA A 474 5.48 0.67 22.35
N LEU A 475 5.95 -0.34 23.10
CA LEU A 475 5.96 -0.34 24.57
C LEU A 475 6.81 0.81 25.13
N ASN A 476 8.05 0.94 24.65
CA ASN A 476 9.00 1.97 25.10
C ASN A 476 8.45 3.39 24.91
N ARG A 477 7.70 3.60 23.83
CA ARG A 477 7.08 4.90 23.51
C ARG A 477 5.68 5.07 24.07
N SER A 478 5.15 4.10 24.81
CA SER A 478 3.81 4.15 25.40
C SER A 478 3.82 3.94 26.90
N ARG A 479 4.91 4.29 27.61
CA ARG A 479 5.08 4.03 29.05
C ARG A 479 3.91 4.48 29.92
N ASN A 480 3.14 5.48 29.51
CA ASN A 480 1.97 5.97 30.23
C ASN A 480 0.62 5.59 29.58
N GLY A 481 0.56 4.46 28.87
CA GLY A 481 -0.63 4.01 28.13
C GLY A 481 -0.88 4.75 26.81
N ARG A 482 -0.30 5.95 26.64
CA ARG A 482 -0.46 6.77 25.44
C ARG A 482 0.81 6.81 24.62
N THR A 483 0.74 6.40 23.37
CA THR A 483 1.92 6.38 22.50
C THR A 483 2.41 7.79 22.19
N GLN A 484 3.71 8.02 22.38
CA GLN A 484 4.46 9.13 21.82
C GLN A 484 4.61 8.90 20.30
N VAL A 485 3.55 9.17 19.55
CA VAL A 485 3.39 8.75 18.14
C VAL A 485 4.57 9.14 17.28
N ARG A 486 5.07 10.37 17.39
CA ARG A 486 6.23 10.84 16.63
C ARG A 486 7.48 10.00 16.93
N SER A 487 7.78 9.77 18.20
CA SER A 487 8.95 9.02 18.63
C SER A 487 8.85 7.56 18.19
N PHE A 488 7.68 6.94 18.36
CA PHE A 488 7.43 5.58 17.88
C PHE A 488 7.59 5.46 16.36
N TRP A 489 7.05 6.42 15.62
CA TRP A 489 7.19 6.45 14.18
C TRP A 489 8.66 6.62 13.76
N ARG A 490 9.42 7.47 14.45
CA ARG A 490 10.86 7.62 14.24
C ARG A 490 11.59 6.30 14.50
N ASP A 491 11.30 5.60 15.59
CA ASP A 491 11.90 4.30 15.88
C ASP A 491 11.61 3.30 14.74
N CYS A 492 10.38 3.28 14.21
CA CYS A 492 10.03 2.44 13.06
C CYS A 492 10.83 2.81 11.80
N LEU A 493 11.02 4.11 11.54
CA LEU A 493 11.88 4.58 10.46
C LEU A 493 13.32 4.12 10.70
N GLU A 494 13.89 4.32 11.89
CA GLU A 494 15.27 3.98 12.20
C GLU A 494 15.56 2.48 12.08
N LEU A 495 14.62 1.62 12.48
CA LEU A 495 14.75 0.16 12.35
C LEU A 495 14.94 -0.30 10.90
N TYR A 496 14.28 0.35 9.94
CA TYR A 496 14.16 -0.17 8.56
C TYR A 496 14.64 0.80 7.48
N ARG A 497 15.03 2.03 7.84
CA ARG A 497 15.49 3.05 6.90
C ARG A 497 16.66 2.51 6.08
N ARG A 498 16.61 2.85 4.80
CA ARG A 498 17.71 2.73 3.84
C ARG A 498 17.92 4.07 3.17
N GLN A 499 19.11 4.25 2.62
CA GLN A 499 19.52 5.50 2.01
C GLN A 499 20.29 5.24 0.71
N GLY A 500 20.20 6.18 -0.23
CA GLY A 500 20.99 6.17 -1.45
C GLY A 500 20.18 5.84 -2.71
N ARG A 501 20.89 5.71 -3.83
CA ARG A 501 20.31 5.59 -5.18
C ARG A 501 19.53 4.30 -5.43
N ASN A 502 19.72 3.27 -4.59
CA ASN A 502 19.10 1.95 -4.74
C ASN A 502 17.94 1.71 -3.75
N LEU A 503 17.43 2.78 -3.14
CA LEU A 503 16.42 2.75 -2.08
C LEU A 503 15.23 1.84 -2.40
N GLY A 504 14.67 1.93 -3.60
CA GLY A 504 13.51 1.11 -4.01
C GLY A 504 13.79 -0.38 -4.00
N ARG A 505 14.99 -0.79 -4.44
CA ARG A 505 15.40 -2.20 -4.48
C ARG A 505 15.64 -2.72 -3.07
N GLU A 506 16.34 -1.96 -2.23
CA GLU A 506 16.60 -2.36 -0.84
C GLU A 506 15.32 -2.50 0.00
N LEU A 507 14.37 -1.57 -0.14
CA LEU A 507 13.09 -1.64 0.56
C LEU A 507 12.21 -2.79 0.05
N LYS A 508 12.25 -3.11 -1.25
CA LYS A 508 11.56 -4.28 -1.82
C LYS A 508 12.07 -5.57 -1.16
N VAL A 509 13.38 -5.68 -0.95
CA VAL A 509 14.02 -6.86 -0.36
C VAL A 509 13.69 -6.99 1.12
N GLN A 510 13.77 -5.90 1.90
CA GLN A 510 13.37 -5.95 3.30
C GLN A 510 11.90 -6.37 3.47
N ALA A 511 11.01 -5.89 2.60
CA ALA A 511 9.60 -6.32 2.63
C ALA A 511 9.44 -7.82 2.33
N ALA A 512 10.25 -8.38 1.40
CA ALA A 512 10.27 -9.81 1.12
C ALA A 512 10.83 -10.63 2.30
N GLN A 513 11.92 -10.19 2.92
CA GLN A 513 12.51 -10.81 4.10
C GLN A 513 11.53 -10.81 5.28
N ALA A 514 10.93 -9.66 5.60
CA ALA A 514 9.94 -9.54 6.65
C ALA A 514 8.75 -10.48 6.44
N ARG A 515 8.31 -10.64 5.19
CA ARG A 515 7.26 -11.60 4.83
C ARG A 515 7.70 -13.05 5.06
N GLN A 516 8.90 -13.43 4.64
CA GLN A 516 9.41 -14.79 4.88
C GLN A 516 9.50 -15.10 6.37
N LEU A 517 9.90 -14.14 7.20
CA LEU A 517 9.91 -14.31 8.66
C LEU A 517 8.51 -14.59 9.21
N VAL A 518 7.47 -13.93 8.70
CA VAL A 518 6.08 -14.23 9.09
C VAL A 518 5.69 -15.64 8.64
N LEU A 519 5.96 -16.02 7.39
CA LEU A 519 5.57 -17.34 6.87
C LEU A 519 6.28 -18.50 7.59
N ARG A 520 7.52 -18.28 8.04
CA ARG A 520 8.24 -19.23 8.90
C ARG A 520 7.64 -19.30 10.31
N ALA A 521 7.27 -18.15 10.89
CA ALA A 521 6.67 -18.08 12.22
C ALA A 521 5.20 -18.57 12.25
N CYS A 522 4.50 -18.53 11.11
CA CYS A 522 3.10 -18.91 10.98
C CYS A 522 2.90 -19.81 9.75
N PRO A 523 3.36 -21.08 9.80
CA PRO A 523 3.21 -22.01 8.68
C PRO A 523 1.74 -22.19 8.27
N GLY A 524 1.47 -22.21 6.97
CA GLY A 524 0.11 -22.34 6.42
C GLY A 524 -0.72 -21.06 6.42
N ALA A 525 -0.21 -19.97 7.02
CA ALA A 525 -0.91 -18.69 6.98
C ALA A 525 -0.77 -18.00 5.62
N VAL A 526 -1.82 -17.29 5.21
CA VAL A 526 -1.87 -16.52 3.97
C VAL A 526 -1.77 -15.04 4.28
N ILE A 527 -0.78 -14.40 3.68
CA ILE A 527 -0.63 -12.95 3.68
C ILE A 527 -1.06 -12.46 2.29
N PRO A 528 -2.18 -11.75 2.13
CA PRO A 528 -2.74 -11.44 0.82
C PRO A 528 -1.84 -10.52 -0.02
N ARG A 529 -1.93 -10.64 -1.36
CA ARG A 529 -1.31 -9.72 -2.33
C ARG A 529 -2.39 -8.99 -3.14
N TRP A 530 -2.71 -7.78 -2.72
CA TRP A 530 -3.83 -7.03 -3.31
C TRP A 530 -3.58 -6.46 -4.71
N SER A 531 -2.32 -6.38 -5.18
CA SER A 531 -1.97 -5.66 -6.41
C SER A 531 -1.80 -6.55 -7.65
N THR A 532 -2.07 -7.85 -7.56
CA THR A 532 -1.87 -8.80 -8.69
C THR A 532 -3.13 -9.46 -9.18
N THR A 533 -4.22 -9.40 -8.43
CA THR A 533 -5.48 -9.98 -8.85
C THR A 533 -6.12 -9.09 -9.91
N GLY A 534 -6.27 -9.60 -11.14
CA GLY A 534 -7.10 -8.95 -12.17
C GLY A 534 -8.59 -8.94 -11.81
N ASP A 535 -9.00 -9.86 -10.92
CA ASP A 535 -10.34 -9.87 -10.35
C ASP A 535 -10.39 -9.01 -9.08
N VAL A 536 -10.96 -7.84 -9.27
CA VAL A 536 -11.15 -6.82 -8.27
C VAL A 536 -12.21 -7.23 -7.22
N ASP A 537 -13.10 -8.15 -7.56
CA ASP A 537 -14.17 -8.70 -6.71
C ASP A 537 -13.79 -10.03 -6.03
N ARG A 538 -12.52 -10.47 -6.08
CA ARG A 538 -12.01 -11.58 -5.24
C ARG A 538 -11.89 -11.23 -3.75
N THR A 539 -12.54 -11.93 -2.85
CA THR A 539 -12.43 -11.66 -1.39
C THR A 539 -11.07 -12.09 -0.84
N GLY A 540 -10.75 -11.75 0.41
CA GLY A 540 -9.46 -12.03 1.07
C GLY A 540 -9.03 -13.49 1.00
N THR A 541 -9.98 -14.41 0.85
CA THR A 541 -9.77 -15.86 0.71
C THR A 541 -9.51 -16.32 -0.72
N GLU A 542 -9.78 -15.47 -1.71
CA GLU A 542 -9.62 -15.75 -3.15
C GLU A 542 -8.44 -14.97 -3.76
N VAL A 543 -7.76 -14.13 -2.97
CA VAL A 543 -6.61 -13.33 -3.42
C VAL A 543 -5.44 -14.23 -3.78
N ASP A 544 -4.74 -13.88 -4.86
CA ASP A 544 -3.48 -14.53 -5.20
C ASP A 544 -2.52 -14.47 -4.01
N VAL A 545 -2.19 -15.64 -3.49
CA VAL A 545 -1.17 -15.80 -2.46
C VAL A 545 0.17 -15.61 -3.15
N TRP A 546 1.08 -14.89 -2.52
CA TRP A 546 2.47 -14.92 -2.94
C TRP A 546 2.96 -16.36 -2.72
N ALA A 547 3.06 -17.15 -3.79
CA ALA A 547 3.71 -18.45 -3.72
C ALA A 547 5.15 -18.24 -3.20
N GLY A 548 5.66 -19.21 -2.43
CA GLY A 548 6.94 -19.08 -1.73
C GLY A 548 8.10 -18.79 -2.69
N ASP A 549 8.02 -19.34 -3.89
CA ASP A 549 8.94 -19.22 -5.02
C ASP A 549 9.29 -17.77 -5.41
N ARG A 550 8.32 -16.86 -5.43
CA ARG A 550 8.52 -15.46 -5.84
C ARG A 550 9.20 -14.61 -4.76
N ASN A 551 9.13 -14.98 -3.49
CA ASN A 551 9.95 -14.31 -2.47
C ASN A 551 11.41 -14.72 -2.63
N GLU A 552 11.63 -16.02 -2.86
CA GLU A 552 12.96 -16.58 -3.13
C GLU A 552 13.54 -16.03 -4.43
N GLU A 553 12.72 -15.79 -5.45
CA GLU A 553 13.10 -15.08 -6.68
C GLU A 553 13.61 -13.66 -6.37
N VAL A 554 12.85 -12.82 -5.66
CA VAL A 554 13.29 -11.47 -5.28
C VAL A 554 14.59 -11.47 -4.47
N LEU A 555 14.76 -12.45 -3.58
CA LEU A 555 15.98 -12.57 -2.78
C LEU A 555 17.17 -13.04 -3.61
N ARG A 556 16.95 -13.97 -4.55
CA ARG A 556 17.97 -14.41 -5.50
C ARG A 556 18.38 -13.27 -6.42
N GLU A 557 17.44 -12.56 -7.03
CA GLU A 557 17.68 -11.36 -7.84
C GLU A 557 18.57 -10.35 -7.09
N TYR A 558 18.26 -10.10 -5.81
CA TYR A 558 19.02 -9.16 -5.00
C TYR A 558 20.42 -9.64 -4.65
N GLU A 559 20.59 -10.92 -4.33
CA GLU A 559 21.91 -11.49 -4.04
C GLU A 559 22.82 -11.40 -5.28
N VAL A 560 22.28 -11.70 -6.46
CA VAL A 560 22.98 -11.51 -7.73
C VAL A 560 23.37 -10.03 -7.89
N TRP A 561 22.42 -9.12 -7.74
CA TRP A 561 22.69 -7.68 -7.85
C TRP A 561 23.76 -7.19 -6.88
N ARG A 562 23.69 -7.57 -5.59
CA ARG A 562 24.65 -7.13 -4.56
C ARG A 562 26.07 -7.52 -4.95
N ARG A 563 26.24 -8.78 -5.34
CA ARG A 563 27.55 -9.31 -5.78
C ARG A 563 28.10 -8.54 -6.97
N LEU A 564 27.26 -8.20 -7.95
CA LEU A 564 27.69 -7.37 -9.09
C LEU A 564 28.11 -5.97 -8.67
N THR A 565 27.38 -5.33 -7.75
CA THR A 565 27.77 -4.01 -7.24
C THR A 565 29.05 -4.02 -6.41
N GLU A 566 29.39 -5.18 -5.83
CA GLU A 566 30.63 -5.43 -5.11
C GLU A 566 31.79 -5.81 -6.07
N GLY A 567 31.53 -5.82 -7.38
CA GLY A 567 32.51 -6.19 -8.41
C GLY A 567 32.74 -7.70 -8.51
N GLU A 568 31.88 -8.50 -7.88
CA GLU A 568 31.96 -9.95 -7.94
C GLU A 568 31.26 -10.50 -9.18
N ALA A 569 31.94 -11.42 -9.85
CA ALA A 569 31.35 -12.26 -10.88
C ALA A 569 30.27 -13.17 -10.27
N VAL A 570 29.04 -13.11 -10.81
CA VAL A 570 27.98 -14.02 -10.39
C VAL A 570 27.93 -15.23 -11.31
N PRO A 571 28.15 -16.47 -10.79
CA PRO A 571 27.99 -17.67 -11.59
C PRO A 571 26.54 -17.77 -12.07
N ARG A 572 26.33 -17.96 -13.37
CA ARG A 572 24.99 -18.30 -13.87
C ARG A 572 24.63 -19.69 -13.33
N LEU A 573 23.70 -19.73 -12.37
CA LEU A 573 23.14 -20.98 -11.89
C LEU A 573 22.39 -21.63 -13.06
N VAL A 574 22.91 -22.75 -13.57
CA VAL A 574 22.17 -23.70 -14.41
C VAL A 574 21.16 -24.43 -13.51
N GLY A 575 20.19 -23.69 -13.00
CA GLY A 575 19.25 -24.16 -11.99
C GLY A 575 18.05 -24.85 -12.64
N GLY A 576 18.14 -26.16 -12.89
CA GLY A 576 17.07 -27.17 -12.78
C GLY A 576 15.74 -27.02 -13.54
N SER A 577 15.46 -25.93 -14.23
CA SER A 577 14.30 -25.79 -15.11
C SER A 577 14.76 -25.82 -16.57
N SER A 578 14.05 -26.57 -17.39
CA SER A 578 14.33 -26.85 -18.80
C SER A 578 14.16 -25.64 -19.74
N MET A 579 14.49 -24.43 -19.31
CA MET A 579 14.65 -23.30 -20.23
C MET A 579 16.11 -23.23 -20.66
N ASN A 580 16.36 -23.86 -21.81
CA ASN A 580 17.64 -23.85 -22.51
C ASN A 580 18.15 -22.41 -22.63
N ALA A 581 19.31 -22.12 -22.02
CA ALA A 581 19.97 -20.84 -22.16
C ALA A 581 20.40 -20.65 -23.62
N VAL A 582 19.90 -19.59 -24.26
CA VAL A 582 20.30 -19.19 -25.61
C VAL A 582 21.64 -18.47 -25.52
N VAL A 583 22.69 -19.04 -26.12
CA VAL A 583 24.01 -18.41 -26.21
C VAL A 583 24.37 -18.18 -27.66
N LEU A 584 24.61 -16.91 -28.02
CA LEU A 584 25.20 -16.51 -29.30
C LEU A 584 26.71 -16.38 -29.12
N HIS A 585 27.45 -17.27 -29.77
CA HIS A 585 28.91 -17.22 -29.76
C HIS A 585 29.42 -16.02 -30.59
N GLN A 586 30.60 -15.48 -30.26
CA GLN A 586 31.22 -14.40 -31.04
C GLN A 586 31.43 -14.76 -32.52
N SER A 587 31.65 -16.04 -32.83
CA SER A 587 31.73 -16.54 -34.20
C SER A 587 30.42 -16.47 -34.96
N GLN A 588 29.28 -16.39 -34.27
CA GLN A 588 27.94 -16.34 -34.86
C GLN A 588 27.46 -14.91 -35.12
N ALA A 589 27.98 -13.94 -34.36
CA ALA A 589 27.76 -12.50 -34.56
C ALA A 589 29.05 -11.69 -34.32
N PRO A 590 30.04 -11.80 -35.23
CA PRO A 590 31.38 -11.22 -35.04
C PRO A 590 31.39 -9.68 -35.11
N SER A 591 30.38 -9.08 -35.75
CA SER A 591 30.20 -7.64 -35.89
C SER A 591 29.62 -6.96 -34.65
N LEU A 592 29.05 -7.72 -33.71
CA LEU A 592 28.41 -7.17 -32.52
C LEU A 592 29.40 -7.04 -31.36
N GLN A 593 29.39 -5.89 -30.70
CA GLN A 593 30.11 -5.69 -29.44
C GLN A 593 29.53 -6.60 -28.35
N PRO A 594 30.30 -6.94 -27.29
CA PRO A 594 29.84 -7.85 -26.24
C PRO A 594 28.47 -7.48 -25.64
N GLY A 595 28.24 -6.20 -25.35
CA GLY A 595 26.94 -5.72 -24.85
C GLY A 595 25.78 -5.90 -25.84
N GLN A 596 26.02 -5.67 -27.13
CA GLN A 596 25.00 -5.85 -28.18
C GLN A 596 24.67 -7.33 -28.41
N ARG A 597 25.66 -8.22 -28.30
CA ARG A 597 25.42 -9.68 -28.34
C ARG A 597 24.57 -10.13 -27.18
N LEU A 598 24.78 -9.55 -26.00
CA LEU A 598 24.05 -9.91 -24.79
C LEU A 598 22.60 -9.44 -24.83
N THR A 599 22.35 -8.22 -25.32
CA THR A 599 20.99 -7.74 -25.62
C THR A 599 20.30 -8.69 -26.62
N LEU A 600 20.95 -9.02 -27.73
CA LEU A 600 20.40 -9.93 -28.73
C LEU A 600 20.14 -11.35 -28.17
N GLN A 601 21.00 -11.87 -27.30
CA GLN A 601 20.78 -13.14 -26.61
C GLN A 601 19.55 -13.09 -25.70
N ALA A 602 19.38 -12.01 -24.92
CA ALA A 602 18.23 -11.80 -24.06
C ALA A 602 16.94 -11.70 -24.88
N ASP A 603 16.99 -11.01 -26.02
CA ASP A 603 15.85 -10.84 -26.92
C ASP A 603 15.46 -12.16 -27.60
N ILE A 604 16.45 -12.98 -28.00
CA ILE A 604 16.19 -14.32 -28.56
C ILE A 604 15.69 -15.28 -27.49
N ALA A 605 16.21 -15.21 -26.26
CA ALA A 605 15.71 -15.99 -25.13
C ALA A 605 14.27 -15.59 -24.77
N ALA A 606 13.94 -14.29 -24.79
CA ALA A 606 12.58 -13.79 -24.61
C ALA A 606 11.66 -14.21 -25.76
N ALA A 607 12.15 -14.21 -26.99
CA ALA A 607 11.41 -14.66 -28.17
C ALA A 607 11.16 -16.19 -28.17
N ILE A 608 12.16 -17.00 -27.80
CA ILE A 608 12.04 -18.45 -27.64
C ILE A 608 11.15 -18.79 -26.45
N GLY A 609 11.28 -18.07 -25.33
CA GLY A 609 10.37 -18.17 -24.19
C GLY A 609 8.94 -17.84 -24.59
N ALA A 610 8.73 -16.78 -25.37
CA ALA A 610 7.42 -16.42 -25.91
C ALA A 610 6.87 -17.46 -26.92
N GLN A 611 7.73 -18.05 -27.76
CA GLN A 611 7.35 -19.10 -28.71
C GLN A 611 7.02 -20.42 -28.00
N SER A 612 7.72 -20.73 -26.92
CA SER A 612 7.47 -21.91 -26.07
C SER A 612 6.17 -21.78 -25.26
N TYR A 613 5.72 -20.55 -25.00
CA TYR A 613 4.52 -20.27 -24.21
C TYR A 613 3.27 -19.94 -25.05
N LEU A 614 3.36 -19.69 -26.37
CA LEU A 614 2.25 -19.06 -27.11
C LEU A 614 2.02 -19.55 -28.54
N GLY A 615 0.84 -20.13 -28.74
CA GLY A 615 0.07 -20.01 -29.98
C GLY A 615 -0.73 -18.69 -30.08
N ASP A 616 -0.27 -17.59 -29.47
CA ASP A 616 -1.01 -16.32 -29.39
C ASP A 616 -0.48 -15.24 -30.36
N SER A 617 -1.39 -14.73 -31.19
CA SER A 617 -1.16 -13.70 -32.21
C SER A 617 -0.82 -12.29 -31.68
N GLN A 618 -1.16 -11.96 -30.42
CA GLN A 618 -0.88 -10.63 -29.86
C GLN A 618 0.60 -10.41 -29.54
N MET A 619 1.31 -11.48 -29.13
CA MET A 619 2.73 -11.38 -28.80
C MET A 619 3.63 -11.31 -30.04
N LYS A 620 3.21 -11.91 -31.17
CA LYS A 620 3.83 -11.64 -32.49
C LYS A 620 3.77 -10.16 -32.87
N LYS A 621 2.64 -9.48 -32.57
CA LYS A 621 2.50 -8.03 -32.83
C LYS A 621 3.39 -7.18 -31.91
N LEU A 622 3.53 -7.55 -30.64
CA LEU A 622 4.40 -6.85 -29.68
C LEU A 622 5.89 -7.00 -30.05
N PHE A 623 6.30 -8.19 -30.48
CA PHE A 623 7.67 -8.42 -30.96
C PHE A 623 7.97 -7.69 -32.27
N HIS A 624 7.01 -7.67 -33.22
CA HIS A 624 7.16 -6.90 -34.45
C HIS A 624 7.29 -5.39 -34.17
N LYS A 625 6.51 -4.88 -33.21
CA LYS A 625 6.60 -3.49 -32.74
C LYS A 625 7.96 -3.18 -32.12
N TRP A 626 8.52 -4.10 -31.33
CA TRP A 626 9.86 -3.97 -30.74
C TRP A 626 10.97 -3.95 -31.81
N LEU A 627 10.92 -4.85 -32.80
CA LEU A 627 11.86 -4.87 -33.94
C LEU A 627 11.85 -3.56 -34.71
N VAL A 628 10.66 -2.99 -34.96
CA VAL A 628 10.52 -1.70 -35.65
C VAL A 628 11.07 -0.54 -34.80
N THR A 629 10.85 -0.59 -33.48
CA THR A 629 11.31 0.45 -32.56
C THR A 629 12.83 0.47 -32.47
N ASN A 630 13.47 -0.70 -32.34
CA ASN A 630 14.92 -0.82 -32.25
C ASN A 630 15.64 -0.81 -33.60
N ALA A 631 14.94 -0.88 -34.73
CA ALA A 631 15.50 -0.57 -36.04
C ALA A 631 15.55 0.95 -36.31
N SER A 632 14.81 1.76 -35.55
CA SER A 632 14.62 3.20 -35.81
C SER A 632 15.52 4.16 -35.02
N ASP A 633 16.61 3.66 -34.43
CA ASP A 633 17.54 4.52 -33.69
C ASP A 633 18.21 5.59 -34.57
N LYS A 634 18.35 6.80 -34.03
CA LYS A 634 18.76 8.03 -34.74
C LYS A 634 20.28 8.14 -34.90
N THR A 635 20.94 7.09 -35.38
CA THR A 635 22.34 7.22 -35.80
C THR A 635 22.37 8.00 -37.11
N THR A 636 23.25 9.00 -37.22
CA THR A 636 23.49 9.74 -38.48
C THR A 636 24.46 9.00 -39.41
N ASP A 637 25.01 7.86 -38.95
CA ASP A 637 25.91 7.02 -39.72
C ASP A 637 25.09 5.98 -40.52
N GLU A 638 24.96 6.24 -41.82
CA GLU A 638 24.25 5.38 -42.77
C GLU A 638 24.90 3.99 -42.93
N GLU A 639 26.19 3.84 -42.61
CA GLU A 639 26.88 2.55 -42.69
C GLU A 639 26.54 1.66 -41.48
N GLU A 640 26.47 2.22 -40.27
CA GLU A 640 25.98 1.50 -39.08
C GLU A 640 24.50 1.11 -39.21
N LYS A 641 23.68 2.02 -39.74
CA LYS A 641 22.26 1.77 -39.98
C LYS A 641 22.06 0.63 -40.97
N ARG A 642 22.80 0.63 -42.09
CA ARG A 642 22.76 -0.46 -43.08
C ARG A 642 23.22 -1.79 -42.50
N LYS A 643 24.33 -1.82 -41.75
CA LYS A 643 24.81 -3.03 -41.06
C LYS A 643 23.76 -3.57 -40.08
N ARG A 644 23.01 -2.70 -39.41
CA ARG A 644 21.95 -3.10 -38.50
C ARG A 644 20.71 -3.62 -39.23
N ASP A 645 20.29 -2.95 -40.30
CA ASP A 645 19.14 -3.39 -41.11
C ASP A 645 19.41 -4.76 -41.77
N ASP A 646 20.62 -4.98 -42.26
CA ASP A 646 21.08 -6.27 -42.80
C ASP A 646 21.05 -7.36 -41.71
N GLU A 647 21.48 -7.05 -40.48
CA GLU A 647 21.47 -7.99 -39.35
C GLU A 647 20.03 -8.27 -38.85
N VAL A 648 19.13 -7.27 -38.85
CA VAL A 648 17.70 -7.44 -38.54
C VAL A 648 17.02 -8.33 -39.59
N GLN A 649 17.32 -8.14 -40.87
CA GLN A 649 16.84 -9.03 -41.94
C GLN A 649 17.38 -10.45 -41.79
N ARG A 650 18.66 -10.59 -41.43
CA ARG A 650 19.26 -11.90 -41.16
C ARG A 650 18.57 -12.61 -39.99
N ILE A 651 18.32 -11.92 -38.88
CA ILE A 651 17.60 -12.46 -37.71
C ILE A 651 16.17 -12.85 -38.11
N ARG A 652 15.45 -12.04 -38.89
CA ARG A 652 14.12 -12.40 -39.41
C ARG A 652 14.17 -13.68 -40.24
N SER A 653 15.13 -13.81 -41.16
CA SER A 653 15.28 -15.00 -42.00
C SER A 653 15.59 -16.28 -41.20
N LEU A 654 16.33 -16.15 -40.10
CA LEU A 654 16.62 -17.23 -39.16
C LEU A 654 15.34 -17.73 -38.47
N PHE A 655 14.48 -16.82 -38.03
CA PHE A 655 13.20 -17.17 -37.42
C PHE A 655 12.18 -17.73 -38.42
N ASP A 656 12.14 -17.20 -39.64
CA ASP A 656 11.29 -17.74 -40.71
C ASP A 656 11.70 -19.18 -41.09
N SER A 657 13.00 -19.48 -41.07
CA SER A 657 13.53 -20.83 -41.27
C SER A 657 13.16 -21.78 -40.13
N LEU A 658 13.21 -21.31 -38.87
CA LEU A 658 12.76 -22.05 -37.68
C LEU A 658 11.24 -22.33 -37.71
N ALA A 659 10.43 -21.38 -38.16
CA ALA A 659 8.98 -21.53 -38.29
C ALA A 659 8.56 -22.53 -39.38
N GLN A 660 9.43 -22.77 -40.37
CA GLN A 660 9.22 -23.72 -41.46
C GLN A 660 9.67 -25.15 -41.12
N GLY A 661 10.12 -25.42 -39.88
CA GLY A 661 10.50 -26.77 -39.44
C GLY A 661 11.79 -27.29 -40.05
N ASN A 662 12.53 -26.45 -40.80
CA ASN A 662 13.86 -26.79 -41.25
C ASN A 662 14.83 -26.65 -40.09
N ALA A 663 15.75 -27.62 -39.95
CA ALA A 663 16.86 -27.55 -39.00
C ALA A 663 17.78 -26.37 -39.38
N GLY A 664 17.38 -25.15 -39.00
CA GLY A 664 18.19 -23.96 -39.04
C GLY A 664 19.42 -24.12 -38.14
N PRO A 665 20.44 -23.27 -38.32
CA PRO A 665 21.75 -23.44 -37.72
C PRO A 665 21.59 -23.69 -36.23
N THR A 666 22.24 -24.75 -35.76
CA THR A 666 22.23 -25.20 -34.38
C THR A 666 22.54 -23.99 -33.49
N LEU A 667 21.50 -23.39 -32.91
CA LEU A 667 21.64 -22.58 -31.71
C LEU A 667 22.31 -23.53 -30.74
N ALA A 668 23.61 -23.33 -30.53
CA ALA A 668 24.39 -24.18 -29.66
C ALA A 668 23.80 -23.99 -28.26
N ILE A 669 22.93 -24.92 -27.89
CA ILE A 669 22.56 -25.13 -26.51
C ILE A 669 23.90 -25.43 -25.85
N ALA A 670 24.36 -24.50 -25.00
CA ALA A 670 25.59 -24.70 -24.26
C ALA A 670 25.49 -26.08 -23.61
N ASP A 671 26.48 -26.93 -23.90
CA ASP A 671 26.62 -28.21 -23.23
C ASP A 671 26.51 -27.95 -21.71
N PRO A 672 25.73 -28.73 -20.94
CA PRO A 672 25.67 -28.59 -19.48
C PRO A 672 27.05 -28.55 -18.80
N SER A 673 28.09 -29.05 -19.48
CA SER A 673 29.49 -28.98 -19.06
C SER A 673 30.22 -27.66 -19.33
N GLN A 674 29.67 -26.75 -20.14
CA GLN A 674 30.27 -25.44 -20.42
C GLN A 674 29.73 -24.37 -19.46
N SER A 675 30.61 -23.86 -18.59
CA SER A 675 30.30 -22.74 -17.71
C SER A 675 29.96 -21.51 -18.54
N LEU A 676 28.72 -21.01 -18.43
CA LEU A 676 28.35 -19.72 -19.00
C LEU A 676 29.24 -18.62 -18.40
N PRO A 677 29.60 -17.59 -19.18
CA PRO A 677 30.34 -16.45 -18.64
C PRO A 677 29.55 -15.84 -17.47
N PRO A 678 30.25 -15.45 -16.39
CA PRO A 678 29.61 -14.86 -15.23
C PRO A 678 28.90 -13.58 -15.62
N ILE A 679 27.83 -13.25 -14.90
CA ILE A 679 27.21 -11.94 -15.02
C ILE A 679 28.17 -10.91 -14.42
N THR A 680 28.39 -9.80 -15.12
CA THR A 680 29.37 -8.76 -14.72
C THR A 680 28.78 -7.34 -14.65
N ASP A 681 27.53 -7.13 -15.05
CA ASP A 681 26.88 -5.80 -14.96
C ASP A 681 25.39 -5.89 -14.61
N GLU A 682 24.87 -4.79 -14.07
CA GLU A 682 23.50 -4.71 -13.54
C GLU A 682 22.40 -4.86 -14.60
N GLY A 683 22.69 -4.54 -15.88
CA GLY A 683 21.70 -4.65 -16.95
C GLY A 683 21.37 -6.09 -17.33
N HIS A 684 22.22 -7.04 -16.93
CA HIS A 684 22.03 -8.48 -17.15
C HIS A 684 21.16 -9.19 -16.10
N VAL A 685 20.87 -8.57 -14.96
CA VAL A 685 20.02 -9.11 -13.88
C VAL A 685 18.59 -8.66 -14.07
#